data_AF-A0A4D9DHU0-F1
#
_entry.id   AF-A0A4D9DHU0-F1
#
_cell.length_a   1.000
_cell.length_b   1.000
_cell.length_c   1.000
_cell.angle_alpha   90.00
_cell.angle_beta   90.00
_cell.angle_gamma   90.00
#
_symmetry.space_group_name_H-M   'P 1'
#
loop_
_entity.id
_entity.type
_entity.pdbx_description
1 polymer ?
#
loop_
_entity_poly.entity_id
_entity_poly.type
_entity_poly.pdbx_seq_one_letter_code
_entity_poly.pdbx_strand_id
1 'polypeptide(L)'
;MKGTLLLCAWLVLLCGLCRASFCGKEFITVFMQNYVQNIRADCKLFITGYHASTTVTVTVNKGTFRRVTPVGEGQTVTVQIPASVEMFGSQTFDSTILIQADKDISVLSVNSKPNSIDTAVVYPIEKLGTVYYVVTPPGKYAGSYKEFAVVAGQAPTTVDIYLKGAVMFKGWMYAAGRKLTVALAPYQALQLQSNADLSGTKIESREHVAVLTGHSCAEKNSVCDHAVEQLLPVSSWGSTYIVPPLSFQDKYDIAYIVASQNTRIDYQSGPTRASRNVLAGQVVEFEVRVSHPLYISASAGIQVLLFFTGATNGKSTYDPFLINIPPITDYCHSYHIDGVKDFENHVLIIVKSSESGRIISDQRAIGNVQWRQIPGTEYSWGEYSFGIGISALSIQHLSSPFGLLSFGGRKRSGYGSAGLCACSNPTLSCSTVQCRKKETCQIVDGRPECVAESESTCWAQGDPHYHTFDGRNFDFMGTCTYTIAKTCGSDSTLPSFSVKAKNDNRGNTRVSYVGYVTVEVYNVTVSVVRYETGFVRVNDQRSRLPMSLLEGKLKLYQSGGSVVIETDFSLRVSYDWNSYLVVKISSSFSERVCGLCGNYNGEPGDDFATPTGALAASPVEFGRSWKVEDGDRFCWDDCHGECKSCSPELVGRYKAEPFCGWITKEGSGPFSQCHSVIDPKIYLDNCVYDLCMNDGLKEMLCRALTAYADACRREGVAISEWRTPTGCSLPCPENSQYKACGSACPATCNDRAAPNSCSSPCVETCQCNEGFVLDAGKCIPKAGCGCEFQGRLYAPGEQFWGDGTCTRRCLCDPQTRQVSCQATGCRTGEQCRVENGIQNCYPISYGTCSASGDPHYISFDGKKFDFQGTCLYQFAGLCIKSQDLVDFQVLVQNDHRGSQVVSFTKVVQVKVYEVDIVISRENPGRVVVNSVLINLPYSTNDRKISIYRRGQEAAIQTDFGLTVAFDWQGRITVTAPSTYAGAMCGLCGNFNGDKGDELTTRGGTLAPNPTAFGQSWKVKDIPGCVEVAKDECTDLAAVERRQRGMNGECGILLDKSGPFRECHSKVDPEGYFQDCVYDYCVFKGQQAVICQLITSYAAACQAAGVTIYAWRTNSFCSKWKQLWTIFWDES
;
A
#
# COMPACT_ATOMS: atom_id res chain seq x y z
N MET A 1 -18.87 -9.14 -14.08
CA MET A 1 -19.34 -7.75 -14.31
C MET A 1 -20.35 -7.40 -13.23
N LYS A 2 -20.23 -6.19 -12.65
CA LYS A 2 -20.93 -5.65 -11.46
C LYS A 2 -20.37 -6.10 -10.10
N GLY A 3 -19.91 -5.10 -9.32
CA GLY A 3 -19.55 -5.23 -7.92
C GLY A 3 -18.32 -4.41 -7.54
N THR A 4 -18.38 -3.07 -7.58
CA THR A 4 -17.27 -2.21 -7.13
C THR A 4 -17.81 -0.87 -6.65
N LEU A 5 -18.06 -0.72 -5.35
CA LEU A 5 -18.26 0.56 -4.67
C LEU A 5 -18.52 0.26 -3.19
N LEU A 6 -17.58 0.60 -2.31
CA LEU A 6 -17.75 1.01 -0.90
C LEU A 6 -16.44 0.78 -0.14
N LEU A 7 -15.66 1.83 0.08
CA LEU A 7 -14.74 2.03 1.23
C LEU A 7 -13.94 3.33 1.01
N CYS A 8 -14.49 4.45 1.48
CA CYS A 8 -13.77 5.70 1.75
C CYS A 8 -14.61 6.53 2.73
N ALA A 9 -14.68 6.05 3.96
CA ALA A 9 -15.08 6.84 5.11
C ALA A 9 -14.24 6.32 6.28
N TRP A 10 -13.81 7.21 7.17
CA TRP A 10 -13.09 6.93 8.42
C TRP A 10 -11.55 6.89 8.32
N LEU A 11 -10.97 8.09 8.16
CA LEU A 11 -9.64 8.47 8.65
C LEU A 11 -9.52 10.01 8.66
N VAL A 12 -10.24 10.66 9.57
CA VAL A 12 -9.99 12.04 10.03
C VAL A 12 -10.02 11.99 11.55
N LEU A 13 -8.94 11.56 12.19
CA LEU A 13 -8.71 11.74 13.62
C LEU A 13 -7.21 11.57 13.86
N LEU A 14 -6.64 12.54 14.59
CA LEU A 14 -5.23 12.75 14.94
C LEU A 14 -4.36 13.47 13.89
N CYS A 15 -4.71 14.73 13.66
CA CYS A 15 -3.70 15.79 13.67
C CYS A 15 -4.25 17.00 14.44
N GLY A 16 -3.51 17.41 15.47
CA GLY A 16 -3.55 18.76 16.02
C GLY A 16 -4.64 19.02 17.06
N LEU A 17 -4.19 19.42 18.25
CA LEU A 17 -4.83 20.51 18.98
C LEU A 17 -5.11 21.66 18.00
N CYS A 18 -6.28 21.65 17.37
CA CYS A 18 -6.76 22.73 16.54
C CYS A 18 -7.15 23.87 17.49
N ARG A 19 -6.19 24.70 17.89
CA ARG A 19 -6.52 26.10 18.18
C ARG A 19 -7.14 26.61 16.89
N ALA A 20 -8.43 26.99 16.94
CA ALA A 20 -9.17 27.57 15.83
C ALA A 20 -8.25 28.52 15.05
N SER A 21 -8.12 28.30 13.73
CA SER A 21 -7.12 28.97 12.88
C SER A 21 -7.20 30.52 12.90
N PHE A 22 -8.31 31.05 13.41
CA PHE A 22 -8.68 32.46 13.41
C PHE A 22 -8.48 33.17 14.75
N CYS A 23 -8.14 32.42 15.81
CA CYS A 23 -8.04 32.91 17.19
C CYS A 23 -6.59 33.15 17.60
N GLY A 24 -6.32 34.33 18.16
CA GLY A 24 -5.00 34.66 18.69
C GLY A 24 -5.01 35.98 19.45
N LYS A 25 -3.81 36.43 19.85
CA LYS A 25 -3.63 37.68 20.61
C LYS A 25 -2.92 38.77 19.84
N GLU A 26 -2.16 38.40 18.81
CA GLU A 26 -1.40 39.34 18.00
C GLU A 26 -1.69 39.10 16.53
N PHE A 27 -1.95 40.18 15.80
CA PHE A 27 -2.29 40.17 14.38
C PHE A 27 -1.58 41.30 13.66
N ILE A 28 -1.25 41.08 12.40
CA ILE A 28 -0.69 42.10 11.50
C ILE A 28 -1.43 42.10 10.18
N THR A 29 -1.73 43.28 9.65
CA THR A 29 -2.34 43.44 8.33
C THR A 29 -2.01 44.81 7.71
N VAL A 30 -2.42 45.02 6.47
CA VAL A 30 -2.27 46.25 5.68
C VAL A 30 -3.51 46.47 4.82
N PHE A 31 -3.72 47.71 4.37
CA PHE A 31 -4.77 48.04 3.40
C PHE A 31 -4.16 48.26 2.01
N MET A 32 -4.39 47.31 1.10
CA MET A 32 -3.95 47.42 -0.30
C MET A 32 -4.79 48.46 -1.08
N GLN A 33 -4.31 48.83 -2.26
CA GLN A 33 -4.90 49.93 -3.04
C GLN A 33 -6.32 49.60 -3.52
N ASN A 34 -7.30 50.41 -3.12
CA ASN A 34 -8.64 50.37 -3.70
C ASN A 34 -8.71 51.36 -4.90
N TYR A 35 -9.18 50.90 -6.06
CA TYR A 35 -9.07 51.62 -7.34
C TYR A 35 -9.72 53.00 -7.42
N VAL A 36 -10.69 53.32 -6.55
CA VAL A 36 -11.42 54.59 -6.64
C VAL A 36 -10.48 55.75 -6.30
N GLN A 37 -10.03 56.46 -7.34
CA GLN A 37 -9.04 57.53 -7.26
C GLN A 37 -9.62 58.79 -6.60
N ASN A 38 -8.77 59.55 -5.89
CA ASN A 38 -9.10 60.84 -5.27
C ASN A 38 -10.20 60.81 -4.18
N ILE A 39 -10.59 59.63 -3.69
CA ILE A 39 -11.48 59.45 -2.55
C ILE A 39 -10.72 58.73 -1.43
N ARG A 40 -10.86 59.22 -0.20
CA ARG A 40 -10.24 58.60 0.99
C ARG A 40 -10.93 57.25 1.26
N ALA A 41 -10.13 56.20 1.48
CA ALA A 41 -10.64 54.91 1.92
C ALA A 41 -11.24 54.99 3.34
N ASP A 42 -12.31 54.23 3.56
CA ASP A 42 -12.92 53.97 4.85
C ASP A 42 -12.46 52.57 5.32
N CYS A 43 -11.30 52.55 6.00
CA CYS A 43 -10.61 51.37 6.48
C CYS A 43 -11.03 51.03 7.91
N LYS A 44 -11.51 49.80 8.14
CA LYS A 44 -11.99 49.35 9.46
C LYS A 44 -11.44 48.00 9.83
N LEU A 45 -11.38 47.75 11.13
CA LEU A 45 -11.26 46.41 11.71
C LEU A 45 -12.53 46.09 12.49
N PHE A 46 -13.08 44.91 12.26
CA PHE A 46 -14.06 44.28 13.14
C PHE A 46 -13.30 43.32 14.05
N ILE A 47 -13.41 43.55 15.36
CA ILE A 47 -12.66 42.80 16.37
C ILE A 47 -13.66 42.17 17.33
N THR A 48 -13.70 40.84 17.37
CA THR A 48 -14.58 40.07 18.24
C THR A 48 -13.84 39.61 19.48
N GLY A 49 -14.42 39.87 20.66
CA GLY A 49 -13.92 39.39 21.94
C GLY A 49 -14.64 38.13 22.40
N TYR A 50 -13.90 37.17 22.94
CA TYR A 50 -14.46 35.89 23.43
C TYR A 50 -14.37 35.71 24.94
N HIS A 51 -13.87 36.73 25.64
CA HIS A 51 -13.73 36.73 27.09
C HIS A 51 -14.17 38.06 27.67
N ALA A 52 -14.80 38.02 28.85
CA ALA A 52 -15.13 39.23 29.59
C ALA A 52 -13.87 40.07 29.88
N SER A 53 -13.99 41.40 29.76
CA SER A 53 -12.89 42.36 30.02
C SER A 53 -11.66 42.14 29.13
N THR A 54 -11.84 41.94 27.82
CA THR A 54 -10.72 41.90 26.86
C THR A 54 -10.32 43.31 26.46
N THR A 55 -9.02 43.61 26.43
CA THR A 55 -8.48 44.92 26.02
C THR A 55 -7.65 44.77 24.76
N VAL A 56 -8.02 45.50 23.71
CA VAL A 56 -7.33 45.46 22.42
C VAL A 56 -6.65 46.80 22.13
N THR A 57 -5.38 46.75 21.76
CA THR A 57 -4.57 47.88 21.31
C THR A 57 -4.31 47.75 19.82
N VAL A 58 -4.75 48.74 19.03
CA VAL A 58 -4.47 48.86 17.60
C VAL A 58 -3.50 50.00 17.37
N THR A 59 -2.42 49.75 16.64
CA THR A 59 -1.38 50.73 16.31
C THR A 59 -1.03 50.70 14.83
N VAL A 60 -0.63 51.85 14.29
CA VAL A 60 -0.02 51.94 12.94
C VAL A 60 1.49 52.07 13.13
N ASN A 61 2.27 51.21 12.48
CA ASN A 61 3.73 51.23 12.56
C ASN A 61 4.28 52.61 12.16
N LYS A 62 5.25 53.12 12.93
CA LYS A 62 5.85 54.47 12.80
C LYS A 62 4.86 55.64 12.65
N GLY A 63 3.58 55.43 12.95
CA GLY A 63 2.52 56.44 12.94
C GLY A 63 2.20 56.94 14.34
N THR A 64 1.38 57.99 14.43
CA THR A 64 0.86 58.50 15.70
C THR A 64 -0.44 57.84 16.14
N PHE A 65 -1.02 56.97 15.30
CA PHE A 65 -2.29 56.32 15.59
C PHE A 65 -2.09 55.16 16.57
N ARG A 66 -2.71 55.30 17.75
CA ARG A 66 -2.85 54.27 18.77
C ARG A 66 -4.24 54.34 19.36
N ARG A 67 -4.97 53.23 19.32
CA ARG A 67 -6.32 53.13 19.90
C ARG A 67 -6.41 51.92 20.81
N VAL A 68 -6.83 52.15 22.05
CA VAL A 68 -7.13 51.09 23.02
C VAL A 68 -8.64 50.98 23.14
N THR A 69 -9.18 49.78 22.92
CA THR A 69 -10.62 49.54 22.89
C THR A 69 -10.96 48.34 23.79
N PRO A 70 -11.86 48.48 24.77
CA PRO A 70 -12.39 47.34 25.49
C PRO A 70 -13.35 46.54 24.60
N VAL A 71 -13.29 45.22 24.67
CA VAL A 71 -14.12 44.30 23.91
C VAL A 71 -14.77 43.30 24.87
N GLY A 72 -16.10 43.26 24.87
CA GLY A 72 -16.87 42.31 25.67
C GLY A 72 -16.85 40.90 25.10
N GLU A 73 -17.30 39.93 25.90
CA GLU A 73 -17.50 38.55 25.47
C GLU A 73 -18.67 38.45 24.48
N GLY A 74 -18.42 37.80 23.34
CA GLY A 74 -19.39 37.69 22.24
C GLY A 74 -19.68 39.02 21.53
N GLN A 75 -18.91 40.07 21.81
CA GLN A 75 -19.09 41.40 21.24
C GLN A 75 -18.07 41.65 20.13
N THR A 76 -18.55 42.12 18.98
CA THR A 76 -17.69 42.73 17.96
C THR A 76 -17.67 44.26 18.10
N VAL A 77 -16.48 44.83 18.08
CA VAL A 77 -16.26 46.29 18.02
C VAL A 77 -15.66 46.70 16.70
N THR A 78 -16.10 47.85 16.17
CA THR A 78 -15.51 48.45 14.97
C THR A 78 -14.43 49.46 15.36
N VAL A 79 -13.20 49.22 14.90
CA VAL A 79 -12.08 50.15 15.01
C VAL A 79 -11.85 50.83 13.66
N GLN A 80 -12.06 52.14 13.63
CA GLN A 80 -11.79 53.00 12.48
C GLN A 80 -10.29 53.26 12.35
N ILE A 81 -9.72 53.03 11.16
CA ILE A 81 -8.30 53.20 10.84
C ILE A 81 -8.11 54.44 9.96
N PRO A 82 -7.06 55.26 10.15
CA PRO A 82 -6.84 56.45 9.34
C PRO A 82 -6.68 56.10 7.85
N ALA A 83 -7.37 56.83 6.96
CA ALA A 83 -7.30 56.60 5.51
C ALA A 83 -5.87 56.71 4.91
N SER A 84 -4.93 57.31 5.62
CA SER A 84 -3.51 57.42 5.19
C SER A 84 -2.75 56.09 5.18
N VAL A 85 -3.34 55.00 5.68
CA VAL A 85 -2.70 53.68 5.70
C VAL A 85 -2.82 52.91 4.39
N GLU A 86 -3.70 53.34 3.48
CA GLU A 86 -3.88 52.75 2.16
C GLU A 86 -2.57 52.82 1.36
N MET A 87 -2.10 51.67 0.87
CA MET A 87 -0.83 51.55 0.16
C MET A 87 -1.02 51.76 -1.35
N PHE A 88 -0.36 52.78 -1.91
CA PHE A 88 -0.42 53.09 -3.34
C PHE A 88 0.86 52.74 -4.07
N GLY A 89 0.75 51.99 -5.18
CA GLY A 89 1.89 51.63 -6.02
C GLY A 89 2.73 50.46 -5.53
N SER A 90 3.83 50.19 -6.24
CA SER A 90 4.78 49.12 -5.91
C SER A 90 6.01 49.65 -5.16
N GLN A 91 5.96 49.61 -3.84
CA GLN A 91 7.02 50.12 -2.95
C GLN A 91 6.94 49.47 -1.55
N THR A 92 7.83 49.89 -0.66
CA THR A 92 7.78 49.51 0.76
C THR A 92 7.04 50.56 1.58
N PHE A 93 6.29 50.13 2.59
CA PHE A 93 5.45 50.98 3.41
C PHE A 93 5.65 50.70 4.90
N ASP A 94 5.53 51.74 5.71
CA ASP A 94 5.51 51.64 7.16
C ASP A 94 4.06 51.65 7.71
N SER A 95 3.04 51.51 6.87
CA SER A 95 1.61 51.62 7.25
C SER A 95 1.00 50.34 7.84
N THR A 96 1.82 49.39 8.28
CA THR A 96 1.36 48.14 8.91
C THR A 96 0.52 48.39 10.15
N ILE A 97 -0.60 47.68 10.23
CA ILE A 97 -1.50 47.71 11.38
C ILE A 97 -1.14 46.54 12.29
N LEU A 98 -0.81 46.86 13.55
CA LEU A 98 -0.55 45.89 14.61
C LEU A 98 -1.74 45.89 15.58
N ILE A 99 -2.34 44.73 15.77
CA ILE A 99 -3.44 44.48 16.72
C ILE A 99 -2.92 43.57 17.82
N GLN A 100 -3.00 44.02 19.07
CA GLN A 100 -2.56 43.25 20.24
C GLN A 100 -3.65 43.21 21.29
N ALA A 101 -3.92 42.04 21.83
CA ALA A 101 -4.92 41.80 22.86
C ALA A 101 -4.33 41.07 24.06
N ASP A 102 -4.88 41.29 25.25
CA ASP A 102 -4.52 40.54 26.45
C ASP A 102 -5.13 39.11 26.47
N LYS A 103 -6.25 38.92 25.76
CA LYS A 103 -6.99 37.66 25.60
C LYS A 103 -7.28 37.36 24.13
N ASP A 104 -7.68 36.13 23.83
CA ASP A 104 -7.91 35.70 22.45
C ASP A 104 -9.07 36.46 21.81
N ILE A 105 -8.83 36.94 20.59
CA ILE A 105 -9.77 37.66 19.74
C ILE A 105 -9.74 37.05 18.32
N SER A 106 -10.65 37.49 17.47
CA SER A 106 -10.58 37.30 16.02
C SER A 106 -10.75 38.66 15.33
N VAL A 107 -10.22 38.77 14.10
CA VAL A 107 -10.12 40.06 13.40
C VAL A 107 -10.51 39.90 11.93
N LEU A 108 -11.43 40.75 11.48
CA LEU A 108 -11.78 40.93 10.07
C LEU A 108 -11.42 42.37 9.66
N SER A 109 -10.80 42.53 8.50
CA SER A 109 -10.51 43.85 7.94
C SER A 109 -11.54 44.21 6.86
N VAL A 110 -11.88 45.50 6.78
CA VAL A 110 -12.83 46.03 5.79
C VAL A 110 -12.17 47.20 5.06
N ASN A 111 -12.00 47.08 3.75
CA ASN A 111 -11.46 48.15 2.90
C ASN A 111 -12.56 48.67 1.98
N SER A 112 -13.05 49.89 2.19
CA SER A 112 -14.18 50.41 1.41
C SER A 112 -13.98 51.82 0.86
N LYS A 113 -14.57 52.06 -0.31
CA LYS A 113 -14.76 53.35 -0.99
C LYS A 113 -16.18 53.39 -1.57
N PRO A 114 -16.69 54.53 -2.09
CA PRO A 114 -18.02 54.57 -2.69
C PRO A 114 -18.17 53.56 -3.84
N ASN A 115 -19.13 52.64 -3.71
CA ASN A 115 -19.34 51.50 -4.62
C ASN A 115 -18.12 50.59 -4.78
N SER A 116 -17.29 50.48 -3.73
CA SER A 116 -16.24 49.47 -3.69
C SER A 116 -15.95 48.99 -2.28
N ILE A 117 -15.92 47.69 -2.04
CA ILE A 117 -15.66 47.13 -0.72
C ILE A 117 -15.14 45.70 -0.86
N ASP A 118 -14.29 45.28 0.07
CA ASP A 118 -14.15 43.85 0.38
C ASP A 118 -13.80 43.67 1.85
N THR A 119 -13.95 42.43 2.33
CA THR A 119 -13.50 42.00 3.65
C THR A 119 -12.41 40.96 3.53
N ALA A 120 -11.40 41.02 4.39
CA ALA A 120 -10.36 40.00 4.45
C ALA A 120 -10.16 39.52 5.88
N VAL A 121 -10.05 38.19 6.03
CA VAL A 121 -9.75 37.56 7.33
C VAL A 121 -8.34 37.95 7.73
N VAL A 122 -8.14 38.35 8.99
CA VAL A 122 -6.79 38.62 9.50
C VAL A 122 -6.36 37.47 10.40
N TYR A 123 -5.37 36.70 9.95
CA TYR A 123 -4.85 35.56 10.71
C TYR A 123 -3.85 36.01 11.78
N PRO A 124 -3.84 35.32 12.94
CA PRO A 124 -2.92 35.66 14.03
C PRO A 124 -1.48 35.31 13.67
N ILE A 125 -0.51 36.02 14.26
CA ILE A 125 0.91 35.94 13.89
C ILE A 125 1.46 34.50 14.01
N GLU A 126 1.00 33.73 15.01
CA GLU A 126 1.41 32.34 15.22
C GLU A 126 0.94 31.37 14.12
N LYS A 127 0.00 31.79 13.26
CA LYS A 127 -0.49 31.00 12.11
C LYS A 127 0.16 31.39 10.79
N LEU A 128 0.98 32.43 10.79
CA LEU A 128 1.77 32.84 9.63
C LEU A 128 2.90 31.84 9.40
N GLY A 129 3.48 31.86 8.21
CA GLY A 129 4.56 30.96 7.82
C GLY A 129 5.54 31.65 6.88
N THR A 130 6.34 30.85 6.18
CA THR A 130 7.46 31.35 5.38
C THR A 130 7.29 31.16 3.87
N VAL A 131 6.34 30.32 3.43
CA VAL A 131 6.14 29.98 2.02
C VAL A 131 4.68 30.19 1.61
N TYR A 132 4.46 30.96 0.55
CA TYR A 132 3.13 31.30 0.02
C TYR A 132 3.10 31.25 -1.51
N TYR A 133 1.88 31.12 -2.08
CA TYR A 133 1.63 31.27 -3.50
C TYR A 133 0.49 32.25 -3.74
N VAL A 134 0.74 33.27 -4.57
CA VAL A 134 -0.20 34.36 -4.87
C VAL A 134 -1.30 33.90 -5.84
N VAL A 135 -2.52 34.43 -5.69
CA VAL A 135 -3.64 34.28 -6.64
C VAL A 135 -4.26 35.65 -6.90
N THR A 136 -4.29 36.08 -8.16
CA THR A 136 -4.84 37.39 -8.52
C THR A 136 -6.03 37.23 -9.48
N PRO A 137 -7.26 37.57 -9.05
CA PRO A 137 -8.44 37.55 -9.90
C PRO A 137 -8.27 38.39 -11.19
N PRO A 138 -9.10 38.18 -12.23
CA PRO A 138 -9.05 38.97 -13.45
C PRO A 138 -9.62 40.37 -13.24
N GLY A 139 -9.19 41.33 -14.08
CA GLY A 139 -9.75 42.67 -14.19
C GLY A 139 -9.44 43.26 -15.56
N LYS A 140 -10.33 44.14 -16.07
CA LYS A 140 -10.19 44.78 -17.39
C LYS A 140 -10.12 46.31 -17.32
N TYR A 141 -10.36 46.89 -16.16
CA TYR A 141 -10.40 48.34 -15.99
C TYR A 141 -9.01 48.96 -16.17
N ALA A 142 -8.88 49.91 -17.09
CA ALA A 142 -7.61 50.59 -17.35
C ALA A 142 -7.15 51.38 -16.12
N GLY A 143 -5.93 51.12 -15.65
CA GLY A 143 -5.39 51.76 -14.43
C GLY A 143 -5.73 51.03 -13.12
N SER A 144 -6.31 49.83 -13.21
CA SER A 144 -6.39 48.87 -12.10
C SER A 144 -5.26 47.84 -12.20
N TYR A 145 -4.95 47.17 -11.09
CA TYR A 145 -3.78 46.32 -10.95
C TYR A 145 -4.09 45.03 -10.18
N LYS A 146 -3.53 43.93 -10.66
CA LYS A 146 -3.33 42.70 -9.89
C LYS A 146 -2.28 42.97 -8.84
N GLU A 147 -2.54 42.62 -7.59
CA GLU A 147 -1.70 43.05 -6.49
C GLU A 147 -1.58 42.03 -5.36
N PHE A 148 -0.45 42.09 -4.66
CA PHE A 148 -0.25 41.37 -3.42
C PHE A 148 0.67 42.19 -2.50
N ALA A 149 0.56 41.93 -1.20
CA ALA A 149 1.40 42.53 -0.19
C ALA A 149 2.06 41.48 0.70
N VAL A 150 3.27 41.79 1.18
CA VAL A 150 4.02 40.98 2.16
C VAL A 150 4.35 41.85 3.35
N VAL A 151 4.05 41.38 4.56
CA VAL A 151 4.20 42.14 5.80
C VAL A 151 5.14 41.38 6.73
N ALA A 152 6.26 42.02 7.09
CA ALA A 152 7.19 41.47 8.08
C ALA A 152 6.61 41.56 9.50
N GLY A 153 6.92 40.56 10.33
CA GLY A 153 6.61 40.60 11.77
C GLY A 153 7.59 41.46 12.57
N GLN A 154 7.76 41.14 13.85
CA GLN A 154 8.66 41.86 14.75
C GLN A 154 10.14 41.72 14.36
N ALA A 155 10.53 40.57 13.81
CA ALA A 155 11.88 40.34 13.33
C ALA A 155 12.06 40.90 11.90
N PRO A 156 13.19 41.55 11.59
CA PRO A 156 13.52 41.89 10.20
C PRO A 156 13.69 40.62 9.38
N THR A 157 13.28 40.65 8.12
CA THR A 157 13.32 39.47 7.25
C THR A 157 13.72 39.82 5.83
N THR A 158 14.21 38.82 5.10
CA THR A 158 14.43 38.92 3.66
C THR A 158 13.42 38.04 2.96
N VAL A 159 12.75 38.60 1.95
CA VAL A 159 11.71 37.95 1.16
C VAL A 159 12.21 37.75 -0.26
N ASP A 160 12.22 36.50 -0.70
CA ASP A 160 12.50 36.07 -2.07
C ASP A 160 11.18 35.80 -2.82
N ILE A 161 10.96 36.52 -3.93
CA ILE A 161 9.71 36.51 -4.69
C ILE A 161 10.01 36.00 -6.11
N TYR A 162 9.45 34.84 -6.47
CA TYR A 162 9.61 34.23 -7.78
C TYR A 162 8.40 34.57 -8.66
N LEU A 163 8.57 35.60 -9.49
CA LEU A 163 7.48 36.27 -10.20
C LEU A 163 6.89 35.43 -11.34
N LYS A 164 5.55 35.37 -11.44
CA LYS A 164 4.84 34.84 -12.62
C LYS A 164 4.45 35.90 -13.64
N GLY A 165 4.28 37.15 -13.20
CA GLY A 165 4.02 38.30 -14.05
C GLY A 165 5.10 39.37 -13.88
N ALA A 166 5.22 40.27 -14.87
CA ALA A 166 6.19 41.36 -14.80
C ALA A 166 5.75 42.42 -13.78
N VAL A 167 6.67 42.90 -12.94
CA VAL A 167 6.37 43.88 -11.88
C VAL A 167 7.38 45.03 -11.95
N MET A 168 6.93 46.26 -11.74
CA MET A 168 7.81 47.42 -11.59
C MET A 168 8.05 47.67 -10.10
N PHE A 169 9.31 47.72 -9.66
CA PHE A 169 9.64 47.99 -8.25
C PHE A 169 10.87 48.89 -8.15
N LYS A 170 10.76 49.99 -7.39
CA LYS A 170 11.82 51.00 -7.21
C LYS A 170 12.43 51.50 -8.53
N GLY A 171 11.59 51.72 -9.55
CA GLY A 171 12.03 52.20 -10.87
C GLY A 171 12.60 51.13 -11.81
N TRP A 172 12.68 49.87 -11.37
CA TRP A 172 13.19 48.75 -12.18
C TRP A 172 12.06 47.81 -12.58
N MET A 173 12.06 47.37 -13.85
CA MET A 173 11.13 46.37 -14.35
C MET A 173 11.70 44.97 -14.16
N TYR A 174 11.01 44.13 -13.39
CA TYR A 174 11.33 42.72 -13.19
C TYR A 174 10.40 41.88 -14.08
N ALA A 175 10.99 41.17 -15.04
CA ALA A 175 10.22 40.31 -15.95
C ALA A 175 9.69 39.05 -15.25
N ALA A 176 8.65 38.43 -15.83
CA ALA A 176 8.15 37.12 -15.41
C ALA A 176 9.28 36.07 -15.40
N GLY A 177 9.26 35.16 -14.42
CA GLY A 177 10.29 34.14 -14.19
C GLY A 177 11.53 34.63 -13.44
N ARG A 178 11.64 35.94 -13.13
CA ARG A 178 12.75 36.47 -12.32
C ARG A 178 12.46 36.41 -10.83
N LYS A 179 13.55 36.29 -10.04
CA LYS A 179 13.53 36.42 -8.59
C LYS A 179 13.74 37.88 -8.20
N LEU A 180 12.86 38.42 -7.36
CA LEU A 180 13.00 39.71 -6.70
C LEU A 180 13.25 39.45 -5.20
N THR A 181 14.36 39.97 -4.68
CA THR A 181 14.71 39.86 -3.26
C THR A 181 14.55 41.21 -2.58
N VAL A 182 13.79 41.27 -1.49
CA VAL A 182 13.53 42.51 -0.73
C VAL A 182 13.82 42.27 0.75
N ALA A 183 14.65 43.13 1.35
CA ALA A 183 14.83 43.18 2.79
C ALA A 183 13.74 44.08 3.41
N LEU A 184 13.05 43.57 4.42
CA LEU A 184 12.00 44.27 5.16
C LEU A 184 12.46 44.48 6.61
N ALA A 185 12.35 45.73 7.07
CA ALA A 185 12.52 46.07 8.48
C ALA A 185 11.35 45.51 9.33
N PRO A 186 11.47 45.50 10.67
CA PRO A 186 10.37 45.11 11.56
C PRO A 186 9.07 45.86 11.23
N TYR A 187 7.98 45.12 11.09
CA TYR A 187 6.65 45.64 10.76
C TYR A 187 6.59 46.47 9.47
N GLN A 188 7.53 46.28 8.55
CA GLN A 188 7.49 46.92 7.24
C GLN A 188 6.73 46.04 6.24
N ALA A 189 5.94 46.69 5.39
CA ALA A 189 5.22 46.04 4.32
C ALA A 189 5.85 46.31 2.95
N LEU A 190 5.61 45.40 2.02
CA LEU A 190 5.89 45.51 0.60
C LEU A 190 4.57 45.32 -0.15
N GLN A 191 4.25 46.21 -1.09
CA GLN A 191 3.20 45.97 -2.08
C GLN A 191 3.80 45.88 -3.46
N LEU A 192 3.31 44.95 -4.27
CA LEU A 192 3.66 44.80 -5.68
C LEU A 192 2.39 44.76 -6.52
N GLN A 193 2.40 45.52 -7.61
CA GLN A 193 1.27 45.70 -8.54
C GLN A 193 1.71 45.38 -9.97
N SER A 194 0.80 44.80 -10.74
CA SER A 194 1.03 44.45 -12.14
C SER A 194 -0.25 44.50 -12.97
N ASN A 195 -0.09 44.71 -14.28
CA ASN A 195 -1.14 44.43 -15.26
C ASN A 195 -1.12 42.96 -15.72
N ALA A 196 -0.03 42.23 -15.45
CA ALA A 196 0.14 40.82 -15.80
C ALA A 196 -0.43 39.92 -14.70
N ASP A 197 -0.76 38.67 -15.06
CA ASP A 197 -1.18 37.68 -14.08
C ASP A 197 -0.05 37.32 -13.11
N LEU A 198 -0.32 37.48 -11.81
CA LEU A 198 0.63 37.17 -10.74
C LEU A 198 0.33 35.81 -10.09
N SER A 199 -0.75 35.15 -10.50
CA SER A 199 -1.16 33.84 -9.99
C SER A 199 -0.04 32.79 -10.13
N GLY A 200 0.31 32.15 -9.02
CA GLY A 200 1.42 31.19 -8.92
C GLY A 200 2.78 31.82 -8.58
N THR A 201 2.85 33.12 -8.31
CA THR A 201 4.06 33.76 -7.77
C THR A 201 4.37 33.16 -6.41
N LYS A 202 5.57 32.60 -6.25
CA LYS A 202 6.02 31.98 -5.00
C LYS A 202 6.73 33.02 -4.14
N ILE A 203 6.39 33.07 -2.86
CA ILE A 203 7.04 33.94 -1.87
C ILE A 203 7.71 33.02 -0.85
N GLU A 204 9.00 33.24 -0.62
CA GLU A 204 9.80 32.58 0.43
C GLU A 204 10.42 33.63 1.34
N SER A 205 10.42 33.38 2.65
CA SER A 205 10.96 34.30 3.64
C SER A 205 11.72 33.56 4.73
N ARG A 206 12.60 34.26 5.44
CA ARG A 206 13.39 33.67 6.53
C ARG A 206 12.60 33.58 7.84
N GLU A 207 11.82 34.62 8.10
CA GLU A 207 10.92 34.72 9.25
C GLU A 207 9.46 34.66 8.79
N HIS A 208 8.53 34.39 9.70
CA HIS A 208 7.10 34.37 9.40
C HIS A 208 6.60 35.74 8.90
N VAL A 209 5.82 35.73 7.83
CA VAL A 209 5.26 36.94 7.20
C VAL A 209 3.77 36.78 6.94
N ALA A 210 3.01 37.88 6.95
CA ALA A 210 1.65 37.88 6.41
C ALA A 210 1.68 38.21 4.92
N VAL A 211 0.84 37.54 4.13
CA VAL A 211 0.71 37.79 2.69
C VAL A 211 -0.75 38.06 2.37
N LEU A 212 -1.04 39.20 1.73
CA LEU A 212 -2.35 39.53 1.19
C LEU A 212 -2.30 39.43 -0.33
N THR A 213 -3.38 38.98 -0.95
CA THR A 213 -3.51 38.83 -2.40
C THR A 213 -4.79 39.47 -2.88
N GLY A 214 -4.84 39.90 -4.14
CA GLY A 214 -6.05 40.52 -4.66
C GLY A 214 -5.89 41.25 -5.97
N HIS A 215 -6.79 42.21 -6.15
CA HIS A 215 -6.84 43.09 -7.30
C HIS A 215 -7.49 44.41 -6.91
N SER A 216 -6.93 45.54 -7.35
CA SER A 216 -7.46 46.86 -6.98
C SER A 216 -8.85 47.14 -7.57
N CYS A 217 -9.15 46.62 -8.77
CA CYS A 217 -10.49 46.48 -9.35
C CYS A 217 -10.72 45.16 -10.13
N ALA A 218 -11.08 44.06 -9.45
CA ALA A 218 -11.39 42.78 -10.08
C ALA A 218 -12.70 42.84 -10.88
N GLU A 219 -12.74 42.23 -12.06
CA GLU A 219 -13.89 42.26 -12.97
C GLU A 219 -14.05 40.95 -13.75
N LYS A 220 -15.27 40.41 -13.77
CA LYS A 220 -15.60 39.27 -14.64
C LYS A 220 -17.05 39.28 -15.14
N ASN A 221 -18.03 39.18 -14.24
CA ASN A 221 -19.45 39.01 -14.58
C ASN A 221 -20.34 40.21 -14.20
N SER A 222 -19.81 41.19 -13.44
CA SER A 222 -20.44 42.48 -13.13
C SER A 222 -19.42 43.64 -13.20
N VAL A 223 -19.73 44.79 -12.58
CA VAL A 223 -18.84 45.96 -12.55
C VAL A 223 -17.65 45.67 -11.63
N CYS A 224 -16.49 46.25 -11.93
CA CYS A 224 -15.29 45.94 -11.17
C CYS A 224 -15.34 46.47 -9.73
N ASP A 225 -14.77 45.70 -8.80
CA ASP A 225 -14.69 46.05 -7.37
C ASP A 225 -13.35 45.59 -6.79
N HIS A 226 -12.94 46.17 -5.66
CA HIS A 226 -11.76 45.75 -4.94
C HIS A 226 -11.93 44.31 -4.47
N ALA A 227 -10.90 43.48 -4.64
CA ALA A 227 -10.89 42.12 -4.14
C ALA A 227 -9.62 41.91 -3.33
N VAL A 228 -9.74 41.44 -2.09
CA VAL A 228 -8.59 41.21 -1.21
C VAL A 228 -8.84 40.07 -0.25
N GLU A 229 -7.81 39.26 0.00
CA GLU A 229 -7.83 38.25 1.04
C GLU A 229 -6.43 38.02 1.61
N GLN A 230 -6.32 37.67 2.90
CA GLN A 230 -5.06 37.23 3.48
C GLN A 230 -4.85 35.74 3.20
N LEU A 231 -3.68 35.39 2.67
CA LEU A 231 -3.33 34.02 2.34
C LEU A 231 -2.86 33.22 3.56
N LEU A 232 -3.09 31.91 3.49
CA LEU A 232 -2.55 30.92 4.40
C LEU A 232 -1.20 30.36 3.87
N PRO A 233 -0.21 30.11 4.74
CA PRO A 233 1.06 29.52 4.32
C PRO A 233 0.89 28.08 3.84
N VAL A 234 1.81 27.60 3.01
CA VAL A 234 1.79 26.21 2.48
C VAL A 234 1.70 25.15 3.58
N SER A 235 2.29 25.42 4.75
CA SER A 235 2.26 24.52 5.91
C SER A 235 0.87 24.33 6.54
N SER A 236 -0.10 25.17 6.20
CA SER A 236 -1.47 25.09 6.73
C SER A 236 -2.51 24.70 5.67
N TRP A 237 -2.07 24.19 4.52
CA TRP A 237 -2.97 23.78 3.45
C TRP A 237 -3.58 22.39 3.70
N GLY A 238 -4.88 22.25 3.47
CA GLY A 238 -5.59 20.97 3.57
C GLY A 238 -5.67 20.24 2.22
N SER A 239 -6.28 19.06 2.20
CA SER A 239 -6.40 18.23 0.98
C SER A 239 -7.83 18.04 0.49
N THR A 240 -8.85 18.38 1.29
CA THR A 240 -10.26 18.20 0.95
C THR A 240 -11.06 19.48 1.15
N TYR A 241 -11.80 19.88 0.11
CA TYR A 241 -12.53 21.15 0.06
C TYR A 241 -13.92 20.96 -0.53
N ILE A 242 -14.87 21.76 -0.04
CA ILE A 242 -16.20 21.93 -0.62
C ILE A 242 -16.35 23.41 -0.95
N VAL A 243 -16.67 23.69 -2.21
CA VAL A 243 -16.98 25.04 -2.69
C VAL A 243 -18.46 25.06 -3.09
N PRO A 244 -19.36 25.50 -2.19
CA PRO A 244 -20.76 25.68 -2.52
C PRO A 244 -20.95 26.89 -3.43
N PRO A 245 -21.97 26.89 -4.29
CA PRO A 245 -22.30 28.09 -5.05
C PRO A 245 -23.03 29.13 -4.19
N LEU A 246 -22.80 30.41 -4.49
CA LEU A 246 -23.48 31.54 -3.84
C LEU A 246 -24.86 31.76 -4.49
N SER A 247 -25.92 31.96 -3.70
CA SER A 247 -27.30 32.06 -4.24
C SER A 247 -27.52 33.24 -5.16
N PHE A 248 -26.77 34.32 -4.97
CA PHE A 248 -26.87 35.53 -5.77
C PHE A 248 -26.31 35.37 -7.18
N GLN A 249 -25.52 34.32 -7.44
CA GLN A 249 -24.82 34.12 -8.70
C GLN A 249 -25.78 33.67 -9.82
N ASP A 250 -25.90 34.46 -10.88
CA ASP A 250 -26.76 34.15 -12.04
C ASP A 250 -25.99 33.44 -13.19
N LYS A 251 -24.66 33.38 -13.11
CA LYS A 251 -23.76 32.77 -14.09
C LYS A 251 -22.89 31.68 -13.44
N TYR A 252 -21.67 32.03 -13.03
CA TYR A 252 -20.70 31.12 -12.44
C TYR A 252 -19.63 31.91 -11.68
N ASP A 253 -19.10 31.32 -10.61
CA ASP A 253 -17.92 31.82 -9.90
C ASP A 253 -16.66 31.05 -10.30
N ILE A 254 -15.49 31.53 -9.87
CA ILE A 254 -14.21 30.88 -10.17
C ILE A 254 -13.57 30.41 -8.87
N ALA A 255 -13.36 29.10 -8.75
CA ALA A 255 -12.52 28.51 -7.72
C ALA A 255 -11.09 28.37 -8.26
N TYR A 256 -10.15 29.05 -7.62
CA TYR A 256 -8.72 28.95 -7.85
C TYR A 256 -8.13 27.87 -6.96
N ILE A 257 -7.40 26.91 -7.55
CA ILE A 257 -6.68 25.89 -6.81
C ILE A 257 -5.19 25.99 -7.08
N VAL A 258 -4.40 26.03 -6.01
CA VAL A 258 -2.94 26.14 -6.07
C VAL A 258 -2.28 24.95 -5.39
N ALA A 259 -1.26 24.38 -6.03
CA ALA A 259 -0.45 23.29 -5.47
C ALA A 259 1.00 23.73 -5.27
N SER A 260 1.62 23.32 -4.15
CA SER A 260 3.02 23.64 -3.81
C SER A 260 4.00 22.60 -4.34
N GLN A 261 3.50 21.43 -4.70
CA GLN A 261 4.20 20.28 -5.27
C GLN A 261 3.33 19.64 -6.36
N ASN A 262 3.84 18.62 -7.05
CA ASN A 262 3.04 17.88 -8.02
C ASN A 262 1.92 17.14 -7.29
N THR A 263 0.67 17.51 -7.60
CA THR A 263 -0.51 17.05 -6.89
C THR A 263 -1.55 16.56 -7.89
N ARG A 264 -2.01 15.32 -7.71
CA ARG A 264 -3.24 14.83 -8.33
C ARG A 264 -4.44 15.34 -7.56
N ILE A 265 -5.38 15.96 -8.28
CA ILE A 265 -6.67 16.45 -7.78
C ILE A 265 -7.78 15.60 -8.39
N ASP A 266 -8.57 14.93 -7.56
CA ASP A 266 -9.83 14.30 -7.92
C ASP A 266 -10.97 15.25 -7.53
N TYR A 267 -11.86 15.58 -8.45
CA TYR A 267 -12.92 16.56 -8.21
C TYR A 267 -14.27 16.10 -8.76
N GLN A 268 -15.33 16.64 -8.16
CA GLN A 268 -16.70 16.45 -8.59
C GLN A 268 -17.40 17.81 -8.70
N SER A 269 -17.85 18.16 -9.91
CA SER A 269 -18.61 19.37 -10.20
C SER A 269 -19.98 18.98 -10.76
N GLY A 270 -21.02 19.12 -9.95
CA GLY A 270 -22.35 18.53 -10.22
C GLY A 270 -22.28 17.03 -10.55
N PRO A 271 -22.76 16.56 -11.71
CA PRO A 271 -22.71 15.14 -12.09
C PRO A 271 -21.33 14.70 -12.60
N THR A 272 -20.41 15.62 -12.89
CA THR A 272 -19.13 15.29 -13.53
C THR A 272 -18.08 14.96 -12.49
N ARG A 273 -17.53 13.74 -12.53
CA ARG A 273 -16.37 13.32 -11.73
C ARG A 273 -15.16 13.15 -12.65
N ALA A 274 -14.04 13.77 -12.30
CA ALA A 274 -12.81 13.70 -13.07
C ALA A 274 -11.57 13.87 -12.17
N SER A 275 -10.38 13.74 -12.77
CA SER A 275 -9.11 13.95 -12.09
C SER A 275 -8.16 14.77 -12.96
N ARG A 276 -7.29 15.56 -12.34
CA ARG A 276 -6.32 16.42 -13.01
C ARG A 276 -5.02 16.47 -12.20
N ASN A 277 -3.88 16.33 -12.88
CA ASN A 277 -2.58 16.59 -12.27
C ASN A 277 -2.26 18.09 -12.35
N VAL A 278 -1.81 18.65 -11.23
CA VAL A 278 -1.40 20.05 -11.09
C VAL A 278 0.07 20.07 -10.68
N LEU A 279 0.88 20.82 -11.42
CA LEU A 279 2.31 20.94 -11.13
C LEU A 279 2.56 21.91 -9.97
N ALA A 280 3.73 21.78 -9.34
CA ALA A 280 4.17 22.71 -8.30
C ALA A 280 4.12 24.18 -8.79
N GLY A 281 3.45 25.05 -8.04
CA GLY A 281 3.27 26.47 -8.35
C GLY A 281 2.33 26.76 -9.53
N GLN A 282 1.59 25.76 -10.02
CA GLN A 282 0.53 25.95 -10.99
C GLN A 282 -0.77 26.33 -10.28
N VAL A 283 -1.47 27.31 -10.83
CA VAL A 283 -2.84 27.68 -10.44
C VAL A 283 -3.79 27.17 -11.50
N VAL A 284 -4.85 26.48 -11.09
CA VAL A 284 -5.91 25.98 -11.98
C VAL A 284 -7.25 26.56 -11.58
N GLU A 285 -8.10 26.83 -12.57
CA GLU A 285 -9.42 27.44 -12.37
C GLU A 285 -10.53 26.40 -12.59
N PHE A 286 -11.58 26.50 -11.78
CA PHE A 286 -12.82 25.74 -11.90
C PHE A 286 -14.02 26.67 -11.88
N GLU A 287 -14.96 26.49 -12.82
CA GLU A 287 -16.24 27.19 -12.76
C GLU A 287 -17.16 26.54 -11.70
N VAL A 288 -17.71 27.36 -10.81
CA VAL A 288 -18.70 26.95 -9.80
C VAL A 288 -20.04 27.57 -10.17
N ARG A 289 -21.03 26.72 -10.50
CA ARG A 289 -22.38 27.15 -10.92
C ARG A 289 -23.40 26.83 -9.84
N VAL A 290 -24.51 27.55 -9.77
CA VAL A 290 -25.59 27.34 -8.78
C VAL A 290 -26.09 25.90 -8.70
N SER A 291 -26.13 25.19 -9.83
CA SER A 291 -26.55 23.79 -9.91
C SER A 291 -25.42 22.77 -9.72
N HIS A 292 -24.16 23.22 -9.59
CA HIS A 292 -22.95 22.39 -9.61
C HIS A 292 -21.99 22.80 -8.48
N PRO A 293 -22.25 22.41 -7.22
CA PRO A 293 -21.26 22.55 -6.16
C PRO A 293 -20.00 21.75 -6.52
N LEU A 294 -18.86 22.24 -6.08
CA LEU A 294 -17.56 21.64 -6.37
C LEU A 294 -17.00 20.97 -5.11
N TYR A 295 -16.77 19.65 -5.19
CA TYR A 295 -16.01 18.89 -4.20
C TYR A 295 -14.63 18.56 -4.76
N ILE A 296 -13.60 18.72 -3.92
CA ILE A 296 -12.19 18.51 -4.30
C ILE A 296 -11.53 17.61 -3.26
N SER A 297 -10.77 16.62 -3.74
CA SER A 297 -9.87 15.78 -2.96
C SER A 297 -8.50 15.73 -3.64
N ALA A 298 -7.44 16.07 -2.92
CA ALA A 298 -6.09 16.15 -3.43
C ALA A 298 -5.14 15.16 -2.75
N SER A 299 -4.14 14.69 -3.48
CA SER A 299 -3.09 13.78 -2.97
C SER A 299 -2.06 14.48 -2.06
N ALA A 300 -2.10 15.81 -1.96
CA ALA A 300 -1.27 16.63 -1.08
C ALA A 300 -2.00 17.94 -0.75
N GLY A 301 -1.48 18.72 0.20
CA GLY A 301 -2.04 20.01 0.59
C GLY A 301 -2.13 21.00 -0.57
N ILE A 302 -3.27 21.68 -0.72
CA ILE A 302 -3.57 22.70 -1.72
C ILE A 302 -4.25 23.90 -1.06
N GLN A 303 -4.24 25.07 -1.72
CA GLN A 303 -5.10 26.20 -1.32
C GLN A 303 -6.25 26.36 -2.31
N VAL A 304 -7.42 26.71 -1.79
CA VAL A 304 -8.61 27.00 -2.60
C VAL A 304 -9.12 28.40 -2.27
N LEU A 305 -9.19 29.28 -3.27
CA LEU A 305 -9.85 30.58 -3.14
C LEU A 305 -11.07 30.61 -4.06
N LEU A 306 -12.17 31.18 -3.58
CA LEU A 306 -13.36 31.45 -4.37
C LEU A 306 -13.39 32.93 -4.72
N PHE A 307 -13.33 33.22 -6.02
CA PHE A 307 -13.62 34.54 -6.55
C PHE A 307 -15.07 34.59 -6.97
N PHE A 308 -15.89 35.30 -6.19
CA PHE A 308 -17.24 35.65 -6.61
C PHE A 308 -17.11 36.63 -7.77
N THR A 309 -17.60 36.23 -8.94
CA THR A 309 -17.31 36.98 -10.18
C THR A 309 -18.22 38.17 -10.41
N GLY A 310 -19.18 38.39 -9.50
CA GLY A 310 -20.26 39.35 -9.67
C GLY A 310 -21.51 38.73 -10.29
N ALA A 311 -22.67 39.35 -10.05
CA ALA A 311 -23.96 38.85 -10.53
C ALA A 311 -24.95 39.97 -10.84
N THR A 312 -25.90 39.71 -11.74
CA THR A 312 -27.00 40.65 -12.07
C THR A 312 -28.36 39.96 -11.94
N ASN A 313 -29.11 40.30 -10.89
CA ASN A 313 -30.45 39.74 -10.67
C ASN A 313 -31.51 40.85 -10.79
N GLY A 314 -32.26 40.85 -11.89
CA GLY A 314 -33.29 41.85 -12.17
C GLY A 314 -32.73 43.28 -12.28
N LYS A 315 -33.03 44.15 -11.31
CA LYS A 315 -32.53 45.55 -11.22
C LYS A 315 -31.32 45.72 -10.28
N SER A 316 -30.87 44.65 -9.63
CA SER A 316 -29.76 44.67 -8.67
C SER A 316 -28.49 44.08 -9.29
N THR A 317 -27.35 44.75 -9.06
CA THR A 317 -26.03 44.30 -9.48
C THR A 317 -25.17 44.13 -8.23
N TYR A 318 -24.52 42.98 -8.11
CA TYR A 318 -23.60 42.64 -7.01
C TYR A 318 -22.19 42.52 -7.57
N ASP A 319 -21.25 43.18 -6.92
CA ASP A 319 -19.89 43.31 -7.43
C ASP A 319 -18.95 42.21 -6.87
N PRO A 320 -17.81 41.94 -7.53
CA PRO A 320 -16.93 40.81 -7.21
C PRO A 320 -16.22 40.95 -5.85
N PHE A 321 -15.89 39.82 -5.23
CA PHE A 321 -15.08 39.74 -4.00
C PHE A 321 -14.30 38.42 -3.93
N LEU A 322 -13.32 38.31 -3.03
CA LEU A 322 -12.47 37.13 -2.88
C LEU A 322 -12.62 36.48 -1.51
N ILE A 323 -12.74 35.15 -1.47
CA ILE A 323 -12.86 34.38 -0.22
C ILE A 323 -11.81 33.27 -0.19
N ASN A 324 -11.10 33.11 0.93
CA ASN A 324 -10.33 31.90 1.19
C ASN A 324 -11.27 30.77 1.64
N ILE A 325 -11.30 29.64 0.92
CA ILE A 325 -12.15 28.50 1.29
C ILE A 325 -11.41 27.63 2.31
N PRO A 326 -11.94 27.40 3.52
CA PRO A 326 -11.30 26.51 4.49
C PRO A 326 -11.44 25.04 4.07
N PRO A 327 -10.43 24.18 4.33
CA PRO A 327 -10.57 22.74 4.15
C PRO A 327 -11.58 22.17 5.15
N ILE A 328 -12.12 20.98 4.85
CA ILE A 328 -13.08 20.29 5.74
C ILE A 328 -12.48 20.04 7.14
N THR A 329 -11.16 19.83 7.21
CA THR A 329 -10.43 19.64 8.48
C THR A 329 -10.42 20.87 9.39
N ASP A 330 -10.72 22.05 8.85
CA ASP A 330 -10.68 23.33 9.56
C ASP A 330 -12.10 23.82 9.95
N TYR A 331 -13.12 22.98 9.75
CA TYR A 331 -14.48 23.26 10.15
C TYR A 331 -14.61 23.32 11.68
N CYS A 332 -15.50 24.19 12.17
CA CYS A 332 -15.65 24.49 13.59
C CYS A 332 -17.04 24.14 14.11
N HIS A 333 -17.15 24.02 15.42
CA HIS A 333 -18.43 23.78 16.11
C HIS A 333 -19.24 25.06 16.33
N SER A 334 -18.57 26.21 16.33
CA SER A 334 -19.17 27.51 16.57
C SER A 334 -18.44 28.58 15.79
N TYR A 335 -19.22 29.52 15.28
CA TYR A 335 -18.77 30.65 14.47
C TYR A 335 -19.38 31.94 15.00
N HIS A 336 -18.58 33.00 14.98
CA HIS A 336 -19.06 34.36 15.12
C HIS A 336 -18.99 35.05 13.75
N ILE A 337 -20.10 35.66 13.34
CA ILE A 337 -20.26 36.23 12.01
C ILE A 337 -20.60 37.70 12.14
N ASP A 338 -19.85 38.56 11.46
CA ASP A 338 -20.09 39.99 11.42
C ASP A 338 -20.65 40.40 10.05
N GLY A 339 -21.86 40.97 10.06
CA GLY A 339 -22.47 41.55 8.88
C GLY A 339 -21.97 42.97 8.63
N VAL A 340 -21.90 43.39 7.36
CA VAL A 340 -21.65 44.80 7.04
C VAL A 340 -22.98 45.53 7.07
N LYS A 341 -23.04 46.62 7.85
CA LYS A 341 -24.23 47.46 7.95
C LYS A 341 -24.68 47.94 6.56
N ASP A 342 -25.99 47.94 6.31
CA ASP A 342 -26.63 48.36 5.06
C ASP A 342 -26.41 47.41 3.85
N PHE A 343 -25.91 46.18 4.09
CA PHE A 343 -25.85 45.09 3.13
C PHE A 343 -26.90 44.03 3.43
N GLU A 344 -27.35 43.30 2.42
CA GLU A 344 -28.10 42.06 2.62
C GLU A 344 -27.08 40.98 3.01
N ASN A 345 -27.08 40.56 4.29
CA ASN A 345 -26.04 39.68 4.83
C ASN A 345 -26.50 38.22 4.91
N HIS A 346 -25.65 37.32 4.42
CA HIS A 346 -25.92 35.90 4.24
C HIS A 346 -24.78 35.05 4.80
N VAL A 347 -25.13 33.82 5.18
CA VAL A 347 -24.17 32.77 5.46
C VAL A 347 -24.50 31.51 4.66
N LEU A 348 -23.47 30.86 4.15
CA LEU A 348 -23.53 29.51 3.62
C LEU A 348 -22.98 28.53 4.65
N ILE A 349 -23.78 27.53 5.00
CA ILE A 349 -23.46 26.54 6.01
C ILE A 349 -23.25 25.20 5.31
N ILE A 350 -22.12 24.54 5.57
CA ILE A 350 -21.74 23.24 5.00
C ILE A 350 -21.63 22.25 6.15
N VAL A 351 -22.57 21.31 6.25
CA VAL A 351 -22.66 20.39 7.40
C VAL A 351 -22.95 18.97 6.91
N LYS A 352 -22.55 17.96 7.68
CA LYS A 352 -22.97 16.57 7.42
C LYS A 352 -24.49 16.51 7.28
N SER A 353 -24.99 15.83 6.25
CA SER A 353 -26.42 15.79 5.93
C SER A 353 -27.26 15.23 7.09
N SER A 354 -26.71 14.33 7.92
CA SER A 354 -27.39 13.80 9.11
C SER A 354 -27.58 14.83 10.23
N GLU A 355 -26.76 15.89 10.25
CA GLU A 355 -26.71 16.88 11.33
C GLU A 355 -27.35 18.22 10.94
N SER A 356 -27.83 18.38 9.70
CA SER A 356 -28.28 19.67 9.17
C SER A 356 -29.49 20.27 9.90
N GLY A 357 -30.33 19.43 10.50
CA GLY A 357 -31.47 19.86 11.32
C GLY A 357 -31.11 20.36 12.73
N ARG A 358 -29.84 20.33 13.12
CA ARG A 358 -29.37 20.61 14.50
C ARG A 358 -28.48 21.86 14.60
N ILE A 359 -28.39 22.66 13.54
CA ILE A 359 -27.69 23.95 13.59
C ILE A 359 -28.50 24.94 14.43
N ILE A 360 -27.82 25.63 15.34
CA ILE A 360 -28.39 26.57 16.30
C ILE A 360 -27.82 27.96 16.03
N SER A 361 -28.69 28.98 16.00
CA SER A 361 -28.31 30.39 15.98
C SER A 361 -28.95 31.08 17.18
N ASP A 362 -28.16 31.80 17.98
CA ASP A 362 -28.62 32.51 19.19
C ASP A 362 -29.57 31.67 20.08
N GLN A 363 -29.17 30.42 20.36
CA GLN A 363 -29.90 29.45 21.18
C GLN A 363 -31.24 28.94 20.60
N ARG A 364 -31.52 29.17 19.31
CA ARG A 364 -32.69 28.62 18.60
C ARG A 364 -32.24 27.86 17.35
N ALA A 365 -32.95 26.79 17.01
CA ALA A 365 -32.72 26.10 15.74
C ALA A 365 -32.96 27.06 14.56
N ILE A 366 -32.08 27.06 13.57
CA ILE A 366 -32.26 27.89 12.38
C ILE A 366 -33.44 27.36 11.54
N GLY A 367 -34.51 28.15 11.45
CA GLY A 367 -35.66 27.86 10.58
C GLY A 367 -35.41 28.30 9.13
N ASN A 368 -36.17 27.73 8.19
CA ASN A 368 -36.23 28.15 6.77
C ASN A 368 -34.95 27.97 5.92
N VAL A 369 -33.99 27.14 6.35
CA VAL A 369 -32.84 26.78 5.50
C VAL A 369 -33.18 25.61 4.59
N GLN A 370 -33.05 25.82 3.28
CA GLN A 370 -33.23 24.78 2.26
C GLN A 370 -31.90 24.03 2.06
N TRP A 371 -31.79 22.86 2.69
CA TRP A 371 -30.59 22.02 2.61
C TRP A 371 -30.51 21.28 1.27
N ARG A 372 -29.35 21.36 0.62
CA ARG A 372 -29.05 20.70 -0.66
C ARG A 372 -27.85 19.79 -0.49
N GLN A 373 -27.99 18.52 -0.83
CA GLN A 373 -26.89 17.56 -0.75
C GLN A 373 -25.79 17.90 -1.75
N ILE A 374 -24.53 17.75 -1.34
CA ILE A 374 -23.36 17.92 -2.20
C ILE A 374 -23.03 16.55 -2.83
N PRO A 375 -23.16 16.39 -4.15
CA PRO A 375 -22.94 15.11 -4.82
C PRO A 375 -21.57 14.50 -4.49
N GLY A 376 -21.57 13.21 -4.17
CA GLY A 376 -20.35 12.44 -3.87
C GLY A 376 -19.80 12.60 -2.46
N THR A 377 -20.51 13.30 -1.57
CA THR A 377 -20.09 13.52 -0.17
C THR A 377 -21.23 13.24 0.83
N GLU A 378 -20.88 13.15 2.12
CA GLU A 378 -21.86 13.08 3.22
C GLU A 378 -22.37 14.48 3.65
N TYR A 379 -22.02 15.54 2.94
CA TYR A 379 -22.32 16.92 3.31
C TYR A 379 -23.51 17.48 2.52
N SER A 380 -24.25 18.35 3.18
CA SER A 380 -25.23 19.25 2.57
C SER A 380 -24.79 20.69 2.80
N TRP A 381 -25.22 21.58 1.90
CA TRP A 381 -25.10 23.01 2.10
C TRP A 381 -26.47 23.68 2.19
N GLY A 382 -26.54 24.78 2.91
CA GLY A 382 -27.75 25.58 3.07
C GLY A 382 -27.40 27.03 3.29
N GLU A 383 -28.25 27.93 2.81
CA GLU A 383 -28.06 29.36 2.98
C GLU A 383 -29.03 29.93 4.01
N TYR A 384 -28.53 30.82 4.86
CA TYR A 384 -29.31 31.54 5.85
C TYR A 384 -29.07 33.04 5.72
N SER A 385 -30.14 33.81 5.51
CA SER A 385 -30.10 35.27 5.47
C SER A 385 -30.44 35.83 6.85
N PHE A 386 -29.63 36.75 7.34
CA PHE A 386 -29.87 37.47 8.59
C PHE A 386 -30.17 38.96 8.38
N GLY A 387 -30.43 39.36 7.13
CA GLY A 387 -30.98 40.66 6.76
C GLY A 387 -29.99 41.82 6.88
N ILE A 388 -30.54 43.04 6.86
CA ILE A 388 -29.79 44.30 6.71
C ILE A 388 -29.47 44.98 8.06
N GLY A 389 -30.17 44.58 9.13
CA GLY A 389 -30.13 45.26 10.44
C GLY A 389 -29.34 44.55 11.54
N ILE A 390 -28.96 43.29 11.37
CA ILE A 390 -28.18 42.51 12.35
C ILE A 390 -26.69 42.68 12.03
N SER A 391 -25.90 43.09 13.03
CA SER A 391 -24.46 43.38 12.88
C SER A 391 -23.56 42.21 13.27
N ALA A 392 -24.02 41.30 14.12
CA ALA A 392 -23.29 40.09 14.51
C ALA A 392 -24.25 38.93 14.80
N LEU A 393 -23.83 37.70 14.49
CA LEU A 393 -24.61 36.47 14.67
C LEU A 393 -23.69 35.34 15.17
N SER A 394 -24.17 34.54 16.13
CA SER A 394 -23.45 33.32 16.55
C SER A 394 -24.17 32.08 16.07
N ILE A 395 -23.48 31.23 15.31
CA ILE A 395 -24.01 29.96 14.78
C ILE A 395 -23.17 28.82 15.34
N GLN A 396 -23.82 27.78 15.86
CA GLN A 396 -23.15 26.65 16.50
C GLN A 396 -23.86 25.32 16.28
N HIS A 397 -23.12 24.24 16.53
CA HIS A 397 -23.58 22.87 16.57
C HIS A 397 -22.88 22.12 17.71
N LEU A 398 -23.62 21.31 18.47
CA LEU A 398 -23.16 20.76 19.76
C LEU A 398 -22.05 19.71 19.64
N SER A 399 -22.04 18.91 18.57
CA SER A 399 -21.17 17.72 18.47
C SER A 399 -20.47 17.51 17.12
N SER A 400 -21.03 18.01 16.03
CA SER A 400 -20.45 17.96 14.68
C SER A 400 -19.86 19.31 14.25
N PRO A 401 -18.63 19.36 13.70
CA PRO A 401 -18.10 20.56 13.06
C PRO A 401 -18.77 20.78 11.69
N PHE A 402 -18.87 22.04 11.28
CA PHE A 402 -19.43 22.45 10.00
C PHE A 402 -18.62 23.61 9.42
N GLY A 403 -18.67 23.81 8.12
CA GLY A 403 -18.05 24.95 7.44
C GLY A 403 -19.03 26.11 7.31
N LEU A 404 -18.53 27.33 7.35
CA LEU A 404 -19.35 28.52 7.20
C LEU A 404 -18.62 29.57 6.35
N LEU A 405 -19.29 30.14 5.35
CA LEU A 405 -18.85 31.32 4.59
C LEU A 405 -19.82 32.48 4.83
N SER A 406 -19.30 33.67 5.12
CA SER A 406 -20.09 34.89 5.27
C SER A 406 -19.91 35.77 4.05
N PHE A 407 -21.01 36.32 3.55
CA PHE A 407 -20.98 37.23 2.41
C PHE A 407 -22.19 38.14 2.45
N GLY A 408 -22.08 39.28 1.78
CA GLY A 408 -23.19 40.21 1.69
C GLY A 408 -23.14 41.04 0.42
N GLY A 409 -24.32 41.49 0.02
CA GLY A 409 -24.51 42.20 -1.22
C GLY A 409 -25.35 43.47 -1.04
N ARG A 410 -24.96 44.53 -1.72
CA ARG A 410 -25.85 45.66 -2.02
C ARG A 410 -25.61 46.11 -3.46
N LYS A 411 -26.44 47.02 -3.94
CA LYS A 411 -26.27 47.55 -5.31
C LYS A 411 -24.84 48.09 -5.50
N ARG A 412 -24.11 47.51 -6.45
CA ARG A 412 -22.71 47.84 -6.83
C ARG A 412 -21.70 47.72 -5.68
N SER A 413 -21.86 46.71 -4.82
CA SER A 413 -20.87 46.36 -3.81
C SER A 413 -21.12 44.93 -3.34
N GLY A 414 -20.07 44.14 -3.17
CA GLY A 414 -20.16 42.83 -2.54
C GLY A 414 -19.00 42.63 -1.59
N TYR A 415 -19.16 41.76 -0.59
CA TYR A 415 -18.04 41.36 0.26
C TYR A 415 -18.19 39.88 0.63
N GLY A 416 -17.08 39.25 0.99
CA GLY A 416 -17.10 37.87 1.46
C GLY A 416 -15.90 37.51 2.33
N SER A 417 -16.08 36.50 3.19
CA SER A 417 -15.00 35.92 3.99
C SER A 417 -15.38 34.52 4.48
N ALA A 418 -14.38 33.74 4.93
CA ALA A 418 -14.66 32.56 5.73
C ALA A 418 -15.25 32.96 7.09
N GLY A 419 -16.16 32.14 7.63
CA GLY A 419 -16.68 32.34 8.98
C GLY A 419 -15.56 32.22 10.02
N LEU A 420 -15.51 33.14 10.97
CA LEU A 420 -14.51 33.14 12.04
C LEU A 420 -14.97 32.22 13.17
N CYS A 421 -14.18 31.18 13.47
CA CYS A 421 -14.51 30.26 14.56
C CYS A 421 -14.51 30.98 15.92
N ALA A 422 -15.45 30.64 16.80
CA ALA A 422 -15.49 31.24 18.13
C ALA A 422 -14.32 30.75 19.01
N CYS A 423 -13.65 31.66 19.72
CA CYS A 423 -12.50 31.32 20.58
C CYS A 423 -12.92 30.83 21.98
N SER A 424 -14.22 30.83 22.29
CA SER A 424 -14.77 30.10 23.43
C SER A 424 -14.99 28.64 23.02
N ASN A 425 -14.19 27.74 23.59
CA ASN A 425 -14.58 26.34 23.63
C ASN A 425 -15.96 26.29 24.33
N PRO A 426 -17.02 25.69 23.74
CA PRO A 426 -18.02 25.12 24.62
C PRO A 426 -17.24 24.25 25.61
N THR A 427 -17.52 24.34 26.91
CA THR A 427 -16.97 23.39 27.88
C THR A 427 -17.41 22.00 27.44
N LEU A 428 -16.59 21.37 26.61
CA LEU A 428 -16.81 20.07 26.04
C LEU A 428 -16.59 19.11 27.20
N SER A 429 -17.71 18.66 27.73
CA SER A 429 -17.80 17.75 28.84
C SER A 429 -18.18 16.39 28.29
N CYS A 430 -17.78 15.33 28.96
CA CYS A 430 -18.23 13.98 28.61
C CYS A 430 -19.76 13.81 28.64
N SER A 431 -20.50 14.77 29.19
CA SER A 431 -21.96 14.82 29.08
C SER A 431 -22.48 14.96 27.65
N THR A 432 -21.67 15.44 26.70
CA THR A 432 -22.10 15.67 25.30
C THR A 432 -21.59 14.62 24.31
N VAL A 433 -20.80 13.64 24.77
CA VAL A 433 -20.23 12.58 23.91
C VAL A 433 -20.83 11.23 24.31
N GLN A 434 -21.46 10.56 23.35
CA GLN A 434 -21.96 9.21 23.53
C GLN A 434 -20.92 8.22 22.99
N CYS A 435 -20.28 7.49 23.90
CA CYS A 435 -19.29 6.47 23.55
C CYS A 435 -19.93 5.12 23.22
N ARG A 436 -19.18 4.24 22.56
CA ARG A 436 -19.63 2.86 22.31
C ARG A 436 -19.70 2.08 23.62
N LYS A 437 -20.30 0.89 23.54
CA LYS A 437 -20.30 -0.06 24.66
C LYS A 437 -18.84 -0.40 25.03
N LYS A 438 -18.52 -0.40 26.33
CA LYS A 438 -17.17 -0.58 26.89
C LYS A 438 -16.15 0.48 26.44
N GLU A 439 -16.62 1.68 26.11
CA GLU A 439 -15.80 2.89 26.02
C GLU A 439 -16.29 3.88 27.07
N THR A 440 -15.35 4.55 27.73
CA THR A 440 -15.64 5.64 28.65
C THR A 440 -15.14 6.94 28.02
N CYS A 441 -15.97 7.98 28.07
CA CYS A 441 -15.50 9.31 27.69
C CYS A 441 -14.51 9.81 28.75
N GLN A 442 -13.32 10.20 28.30
CA GLN A 442 -12.32 10.87 29.11
C GLN A 442 -11.90 12.17 28.45
N ILE A 443 -11.47 13.15 29.25
CA ILE A 443 -10.87 14.36 28.73
C ILE A 443 -9.40 14.07 28.43
N VAL A 444 -9.08 13.85 27.16
CA VAL A 444 -7.71 13.65 26.66
C VAL A 444 -7.30 14.92 25.92
N ASP A 445 -6.15 15.51 26.29
CA ASP A 445 -5.64 16.77 25.72
C ASP A 445 -6.68 17.92 25.67
N GLY A 446 -7.57 17.99 26.67
CA GLY A 446 -8.61 19.03 26.77
C GLY A 446 -9.85 18.80 25.91
N ARG A 447 -10.04 17.61 25.33
CA ARG A 447 -11.21 17.21 24.52
C ARG A 447 -11.85 15.92 25.06
N PRO A 448 -13.19 15.76 24.99
CA PRO A 448 -13.83 14.50 25.32
C PRO A 448 -13.57 13.48 24.21
N GLU A 449 -12.79 12.44 24.54
CA GLU A 449 -12.49 11.31 23.68
C GLU A 449 -13.05 10.03 24.29
N CYS A 450 -13.63 9.18 23.45
CA CYS A 450 -14.06 7.85 23.86
C CYS A 450 -12.83 6.94 23.89
N VAL A 451 -12.39 6.59 25.08
CA VAL A 451 -11.27 5.66 25.28
C VAL A 451 -11.82 4.30 25.68
N ALA A 452 -11.16 3.24 25.20
CA ALA A 452 -11.49 1.89 25.61
C ALA A 452 -11.30 1.71 27.13
N GLU A 453 -12.26 1.04 27.76
CA GLU A 453 -12.20 0.73 29.20
C GLU A 453 -11.16 -0.34 29.54
N SER A 454 -10.89 -1.24 28.59
CA SER A 454 -9.98 -2.37 28.77
C SER A 454 -9.43 -2.88 27.43
N GLU A 455 -8.53 -3.86 27.51
CA GLU A 455 -8.07 -4.64 26.37
C GLU A 455 -8.33 -6.12 26.65
N SER A 456 -8.57 -6.92 25.61
CA SER A 456 -8.61 -8.38 25.74
C SER A 456 -7.58 -9.05 24.83
N THR A 457 -7.15 -10.24 25.26
CA THR A 457 -6.11 -11.03 24.61
C THR A 457 -6.66 -12.38 24.18
N CYS A 458 -6.60 -12.65 22.88
CA CYS A 458 -6.75 -13.98 22.32
C CYS A 458 -5.34 -14.54 22.00
N TRP A 459 -5.16 -15.84 22.14
CA TRP A 459 -3.91 -16.47 21.72
C TRP A 459 -4.13 -17.88 21.16
N ALA A 460 -3.22 -18.27 20.27
CA ALA A 460 -3.05 -19.62 19.78
C ALA A 460 -1.62 -20.04 20.10
N GLN A 461 -1.47 -21.11 20.88
CA GLN A 461 -0.18 -21.61 21.34
C GLN A 461 0.03 -23.02 20.82
N GLY A 462 0.96 -23.17 19.87
CA GLY A 462 1.37 -24.48 19.41
C GLY A 462 0.29 -25.19 18.62
N ASP A 463 0.10 -26.45 18.99
CA ASP A 463 -0.96 -27.35 18.57
C ASP A 463 -1.49 -28.08 19.82
N PRO A 464 -2.78 -28.03 20.16
CA PRO A 464 -3.89 -27.44 19.43
C PRO A 464 -4.54 -26.26 20.18
N HIS A 465 -3.83 -25.58 21.09
CA HIS A 465 -4.45 -24.77 22.15
C HIS A 465 -4.82 -23.35 21.72
N TYR A 466 -6.10 -23.01 21.85
CA TYR A 466 -6.66 -21.67 21.62
C TYR A 466 -7.33 -21.12 22.88
N HIS A 467 -7.28 -19.80 23.00
CA HIS A 467 -7.96 -19.03 24.03
C HIS A 467 -8.63 -17.82 23.38
N THR A 468 -9.95 -17.72 23.54
CA THR A 468 -10.76 -16.63 22.98
C THR A 468 -10.64 -15.35 23.81
N PHE A 469 -11.12 -14.24 23.27
CA PHE A 469 -11.16 -12.96 23.99
C PHE A 469 -12.01 -12.99 25.27
N ASP A 470 -12.99 -13.89 25.34
CA ASP A 470 -13.88 -14.02 26.51
C ASP A 470 -13.44 -15.14 27.46
N GLY A 471 -12.32 -15.81 27.16
CA GLY A 471 -11.65 -16.75 28.06
C GLY A 471 -11.99 -18.24 27.83
N ARG A 472 -12.68 -18.57 26.73
CA ARG A 472 -12.97 -19.96 26.36
C ARG A 472 -11.71 -20.63 25.83
N ASN A 473 -11.32 -21.75 26.44
CA ASN A 473 -10.22 -22.60 25.98
C ASN A 473 -10.73 -23.74 25.12
N PHE A 474 -10.02 -24.06 24.03
CA PHE A 474 -10.33 -25.21 23.21
C PHE A 474 -9.14 -25.70 22.40
N ASP A 475 -9.24 -26.95 21.97
CA ASP A 475 -8.24 -27.64 21.18
C ASP A 475 -8.74 -27.83 19.74
N PHE A 476 -8.02 -27.31 18.75
CA PHE A 476 -8.32 -27.48 17.32
C PHE A 476 -7.08 -27.83 16.48
N MET A 477 -7.14 -28.98 15.79
CA MET A 477 -6.04 -29.68 15.12
C MET A 477 -5.98 -29.46 13.60
N GLY A 478 -6.61 -28.39 13.11
CA GLY A 478 -6.67 -28.12 11.67
C GLY A 478 -5.34 -27.64 11.10
N THR A 479 -4.99 -28.10 9.89
CA THR A 479 -3.75 -27.75 9.15
C THR A 479 -3.99 -26.77 8.00
N CYS A 480 -5.20 -26.20 7.89
CA CYS A 480 -5.52 -25.22 6.85
C CYS A 480 -5.18 -23.80 7.32
N THR A 481 -5.50 -22.83 6.45
CA THR A 481 -5.55 -21.42 6.84
C THR A 481 -6.90 -21.12 7.49
N TYR A 482 -6.89 -20.51 8.68
CA TYR A 482 -8.10 -20.16 9.43
C TYR A 482 -8.13 -18.67 9.79
N THR A 483 -9.34 -18.12 9.88
CA THR A 483 -9.56 -16.76 10.40
C THR A 483 -9.46 -16.76 11.92
N ILE A 484 -8.41 -16.16 12.45
CA ILE A 484 -8.18 -16.05 13.90
C ILE A 484 -9.09 -14.97 14.48
N ALA A 485 -9.02 -13.76 13.94
CA ALA A 485 -9.89 -12.66 14.29
C ALA A 485 -10.04 -11.70 13.11
N LYS A 486 -11.21 -11.13 12.91
CA LYS A 486 -11.43 -10.03 11.96
C LYS A 486 -12.53 -9.10 12.46
N THR A 487 -12.56 -7.88 11.96
CA THR A 487 -13.69 -6.96 12.21
C THR A 487 -14.96 -7.51 11.56
N CYS A 488 -16.05 -7.55 12.32
CA CYS A 488 -17.36 -8.06 11.91
C CYS A 488 -18.49 -7.09 12.31
N GLY A 489 -19.50 -6.97 11.46
CA GLY A 489 -20.63 -6.05 11.65
C GLY A 489 -20.68 -4.91 10.62
N SER A 490 -21.68 -4.04 10.75
CA SER A 490 -21.96 -2.94 9.81
C SER A 490 -21.40 -1.58 10.26
N ASP A 491 -20.66 -1.56 11.37
CA ASP A 491 -20.13 -0.32 11.93
C ASP A 491 -18.94 0.18 11.11
N SER A 492 -19.22 1.07 10.15
CA SER A 492 -18.19 1.67 9.30
C SER A 492 -17.18 2.53 10.06
N THR A 493 -17.42 2.82 11.35
CA THR A 493 -16.60 3.71 12.16
C THR A 493 -15.34 3.05 12.74
N LEU A 494 -15.29 1.71 12.74
CA LEU A 494 -14.15 0.93 13.21
C LEU A 494 -13.25 0.53 12.03
N PRO A 495 -11.92 0.59 12.19
CA PRO A 495 -10.98 0.06 11.20
C PRO A 495 -11.24 -1.43 10.91
N SER A 496 -11.20 -1.79 9.63
CA SER A 496 -11.26 -3.19 9.22
C SER A 496 -9.87 -3.83 9.33
N PHE A 497 -9.80 -5.00 9.96
CA PHE A 497 -8.62 -5.85 9.96
C PHE A 497 -9.00 -7.33 9.83
N SER A 498 -8.04 -8.16 9.41
CA SER A 498 -8.14 -9.61 9.47
C SER A 498 -6.80 -10.23 9.86
N VAL A 499 -6.81 -11.09 10.87
CA VAL A 499 -5.70 -11.95 11.28
C VAL A 499 -6.03 -13.38 10.89
N LYS A 500 -5.15 -14.00 10.11
CA LYS A 500 -5.24 -15.39 9.66
C LYS A 500 -4.00 -16.14 10.10
N ALA A 501 -4.16 -17.42 10.41
CA ALA A 501 -3.04 -18.30 10.71
C ALA A 501 -3.16 -19.56 9.86
N LYS A 502 -2.05 -20.02 9.29
CA LYS A 502 -1.93 -21.34 8.69
C LYS A 502 -1.14 -22.23 9.62
N ASN A 503 -1.68 -23.43 9.85
CA ASN A 503 -1.09 -24.43 10.70
C ASN A 503 -0.44 -25.53 9.85
N ASP A 504 0.76 -25.95 10.19
CA ASP A 504 1.48 -27.00 9.45
C ASP A 504 1.89 -28.16 10.39
N ASN A 505 1.89 -29.38 9.86
CA ASN A 505 2.47 -30.53 10.54
C ASN A 505 4.01 -30.45 10.56
N ARG A 506 4.64 -30.92 11.63
CA ARG A 506 6.11 -30.88 11.82
C ARG A 506 6.71 -32.28 11.82
N GLY A 507 6.51 -33.03 10.75
CA GLY A 507 6.95 -34.44 10.62
C GLY A 507 6.06 -35.46 11.34
N ASN A 508 5.21 -35.02 12.29
CA ASN A 508 4.11 -35.81 12.86
C ASN A 508 2.78 -35.27 12.34
N THR A 509 2.02 -36.08 11.61
CA THR A 509 0.72 -35.70 11.00
C THR A 509 -0.41 -35.59 12.02
N ARG A 510 -0.18 -35.98 13.27
CA ARG A 510 -1.18 -35.92 14.35
C ARG A 510 -1.18 -34.58 15.10
N VAL A 511 -0.24 -33.69 14.77
CA VAL A 511 -0.12 -32.38 15.41
C VAL A 511 0.20 -31.25 14.42
N SER A 512 -0.43 -30.08 14.58
CA SER A 512 -0.43 -28.92 13.66
C SER A 512 -0.13 -27.56 14.32
N TYR A 513 0.94 -26.89 13.93
CA TYR A 513 1.38 -25.65 14.60
C TYR A 513 1.24 -24.44 13.70
N VAL A 514 0.90 -23.28 14.25
CA VAL A 514 0.95 -22.00 13.52
C VAL A 514 2.32 -21.83 12.85
N GLY A 515 2.38 -21.91 11.53
CA GLY A 515 3.60 -21.79 10.72
C GLY A 515 3.66 -20.51 9.90
N TYR A 516 2.52 -19.85 9.72
CA TYR A 516 2.37 -18.65 8.93
C TYR A 516 1.25 -17.77 9.49
N VAL A 517 1.53 -16.49 9.69
CA VAL A 517 0.53 -15.52 10.16
C VAL A 517 0.36 -14.43 9.12
N THR A 518 -0.89 -14.10 8.76
CA THR A 518 -1.23 -13.01 7.85
C THR A 518 -2.09 -11.99 8.56
N VAL A 519 -1.68 -10.72 8.52
CA VAL A 519 -2.42 -9.57 9.02
C VAL A 519 -2.76 -8.66 7.85
N GLU A 520 -4.03 -8.50 7.57
CA GLU A 520 -4.57 -7.58 6.56
C GLU A 520 -5.16 -6.37 7.27
N VAL A 521 -4.58 -5.18 7.07
CA VAL A 521 -5.04 -3.92 7.65
C VAL A 521 -4.62 -2.76 6.77
N TYR A 522 -5.46 -1.73 6.61
CA TYR A 522 -5.16 -0.55 5.78
C TYR A 522 -4.76 -0.85 4.32
N ASN A 523 -5.33 -1.89 3.71
CA ASN A 523 -4.93 -2.41 2.39
C ASN A 523 -3.45 -2.82 2.30
N VAL A 524 -2.84 -3.15 3.45
CA VAL A 524 -1.50 -3.73 3.57
C VAL A 524 -1.66 -5.15 4.07
N THR A 525 -1.04 -6.09 3.37
CA THR A 525 -0.94 -7.49 3.81
C THR A 525 0.43 -7.72 4.40
N VAL A 526 0.49 -8.01 5.69
CA VAL A 526 1.72 -8.39 6.40
C VAL A 526 1.69 -9.89 6.66
N SER A 527 2.66 -10.61 6.16
CA SER A 527 2.82 -12.03 6.44
C SER A 527 4.11 -12.31 7.21
N VAL A 528 4.01 -13.15 8.22
CA VAL A 528 5.13 -13.58 9.06
C VAL A 528 5.34 -15.07 8.86
N VAL A 529 6.52 -15.44 8.40
CA VAL A 529 6.86 -16.81 8.03
C VAL A 529 7.76 -17.40 9.08
N ARG A 530 7.47 -18.64 9.50
CA ARG A 530 8.28 -19.36 10.48
C ARG A 530 9.77 -19.36 10.13
N TYR A 531 10.61 -19.18 11.16
CA TYR A 531 12.08 -19.14 11.10
C TYR A 531 12.69 -18.00 10.26
N GLU A 532 11.90 -17.04 9.76
CA GLU A 532 12.42 -15.81 9.16
C GLU A 532 12.60 -14.67 10.19
N THR A 533 13.24 -14.96 11.32
CA THR A 533 13.44 -13.99 12.42
C THR A 533 14.05 -12.68 11.91
N GLY A 534 13.44 -11.56 12.30
CA GLY A 534 13.84 -10.22 11.87
C GLY A 534 13.30 -9.78 10.51
N PHE A 535 12.51 -10.62 9.83
CA PHE A 535 11.88 -10.32 8.55
C PHE A 535 10.37 -10.58 8.59
N VAL A 536 9.68 -9.85 7.72
CA VAL A 536 8.26 -9.99 7.40
C VAL A 536 8.06 -9.80 5.90
N ARG A 537 6.93 -10.23 5.35
CA ARG A 537 6.54 -9.95 3.96
C ARG A 537 5.43 -8.92 3.96
N VAL A 538 5.65 -7.79 3.30
CA VAL A 538 4.67 -6.71 3.18
C VAL A 538 4.24 -6.61 1.73
N ASN A 539 2.97 -6.95 1.46
CA ASN A 539 2.43 -7.17 0.12
C ASN A 539 3.31 -8.16 -0.65
N ASP A 540 3.53 -9.32 -0.01
CA ASP A 540 4.43 -10.40 -0.42
C ASP A 540 5.92 -10.04 -0.46
N GLN A 541 6.32 -8.76 -0.47
CA GLN A 541 7.73 -8.35 -0.52
C GLN A 541 8.43 -8.55 0.83
N ARG A 542 9.48 -9.36 0.83
CA ARG A 542 10.32 -9.63 2.01
C ARG A 542 11.04 -8.36 2.45
N SER A 543 10.88 -8.01 3.72
CA SER A 543 11.30 -6.73 4.29
C SER A 543 11.91 -6.90 5.67
N ARG A 544 12.88 -6.02 5.98
CA ARG A 544 13.60 -6.00 7.26
C ARG A 544 12.79 -5.28 8.33
N LEU A 545 12.86 -5.77 9.56
CA LEU A 545 12.38 -5.07 10.74
C LEU A 545 13.48 -4.21 11.38
N PRO A 546 13.12 -3.08 12.02
CA PRO A 546 11.77 -2.55 12.17
C PRO A 546 11.37 -1.60 11.02
N MET A 547 10.07 -1.38 10.86
CA MET A 547 9.51 -0.46 9.86
C MET A 547 8.26 0.27 10.35
N SER A 548 8.05 1.46 9.79
CA SER A 548 6.95 2.36 10.13
C SER A 548 6.24 2.75 8.84
N LEU A 549 5.07 2.15 8.59
CA LEU A 549 4.30 2.35 7.36
C LEU A 549 3.16 3.35 7.61
N LEU A 550 2.66 3.95 6.53
CA LEU A 550 1.49 4.84 6.55
C LEU A 550 1.63 5.97 7.59
N GLU A 551 2.79 6.63 7.60
CA GLU A 551 3.12 7.72 8.52
C GLU A 551 3.02 7.32 10.02
N GLY A 552 3.29 6.05 10.32
CA GLY A 552 3.35 5.53 11.70
C GLY A 552 2.07 4.89 12.21
N LYS A 553 1.02 4.80 11.38
CA LYS A 553 -0.22 4.08 11.71
C LYS A 553 -0.07 2.56 11.79
N LEU A 554 0.94 2.02 11.12
CA LEU A 554 1.25 0.60 11.13
C LEU A 554 2.74 0.41 11.40
N LYS A 555 3.06 -0.04 12.61
CA LYS A 555 4.44 -0.29 13.07
C LYS A 555 4.68 -1.78 13.12
N LEU A 556 5.82 -2.19 12.57
CA LEU A 556 6.28 -3.57 12.63
C LEU A 556 7.68 -3.55 13.23
N TYR A 557 7.84 -4.18 14.38
CA TYR A 557 9.11 -4.20 15.08
C TYR A 557 9.30 -5.52 15.83
N GLN A 558 10.54 -5.79 16.24
CA GLN A 558 10.83 -6.95 17.08
C GLN A 558 10.86 -6.51 18.55
N SER A 559 10.14 -7.22 19.40
CA SER A 559 10.15 -7.05 20.86
C SER A 559 10.27 -8.43 21.51
N GLY A 560 11.31 -8.62 22.32
CA GLY A 560 11.64 -9.94 22.85
C GLY A 560 11.97 -10.94 21.73
N GLY A 561 11.40 -12.14 21.82
CA GLY A 561 11.49 -13.18 20.79
C GLY A 561 10.47 -13.07 19.65
N SER A 562 9.65 -12.02 19.63
CA SER A 562 8.48 -11.95 18.74
C SER A 562 8.52 -10.73 17.82
N VAL A 563 7.93 -10.87 16.64
CA VAL A 563 7.48 -9.71 15.87
C VAL A 563 6.24 -9.14 16.56
N VAL A 564 6.12 -7.82 16.54
CA VAL A 564 4.93 -7.08 16.95
C VAL A 564 4.47 -6.24 15.77
N ILE A 565 3.21 -6.44 15.39
CA ILE A 565 2.48 -5.63 14.41
C ILE A 565 1.49 -4.80 15.22
N GLU A 566 1.66 -3.49 15.21
CA GLU A 566 0.89 -2.55 16.03
C GLU A 566 0.24 -1.48 15.16
N THR A 567 -1.04 -1.22 15.43
CA THR A 567 -1.80 -0.17 14.75
C THR A 567 -2.08 1.02 15.69
N ASP A 568 -2.45 2.16 15.11
CA ASP A 568 -2.92 3.36 15.80
C ASP A 568 -4.28 3.22 16.51
N PHE A 569 -5.02 2.13 16.28
CA PHE A 569 -6.27 1.80 17.00
C PHE A 569 -6.11 0.67 18.03
N SER A 570 -4.87 0.43 18.48
CA SER A 570 -4.55 -0.55 19.53
C SER A 570 -4.85 -2.01 19.17
N LEU A 571 -4.81 -2.38 17.89
CA LEU A 571 -4.63 -3.78 17.51
C LEU A 571 -3.13 -4.10 17.61
N ARG A 572 -2.80 -5.10 18.43
CA ARG A 572 -1.45 -5.62 18.56
C ARG A 572 -1.43 -7.11 18.29
N VAL A 573 -0.74 -7.51 17.23
CA VAL A 573 -0.51 -8.91 16.87
C VAL A 573 0.95 -9.25 17.12
N SER A 574 1.22 -10.29 17.91
CA SER A 574 2.58 -10.77 18.12
C SER A 574 2.73 -12.24 17.78
N TYR A 575 3.83 -12.59 17.11
CA TYR A 575 4.17 -13.97 16.74
C TYR A 575 5.66 -14.22 16.93
N ASP A 576 6.02 -15.36 17.52
CA ASP A 576 7.41 -15.73 17.88
C ASP A 576 8.22 -16.34 16.71
N TRP A 577 7.76 -16.18 15.46
CA TRP A 577 8.27 -16.88 14.27
C TRP A 577 8.29 -18.41 14.40
N ASN A 578 7.54 -18.98 15.34
CA ASN A 578 7.56 -20.40 15.58
C ASN A 578 6.15 -20.95 15.78
N SER A 579 5.44 -20.64 16.86
CA SER A 579 4.18 -21.31 17.21
C SER A 579 3.24 -20.53 18.12
N TYR A 580 3.66 -19.41 18.70
CA TYR A 580 2.84 -18.65 19.64
C TYR A 580 2.35 -17.36 19.02
N LEU A 581 1.06 -17.31 18.69
CA LEU A 581 0.35 -16.15 18.15
C LEU A 581 -0.51 -15.53 19.24
N VAL A 582 -0.41 -14.21 19.39
CA VAL A 582 -1.22 -13.44 20.33
C VAL A 582 -1.85 -12.28 19.58
N VAL A 583 -3.15 -12.08 19.79
CA VAL A 583 -3.92 -10.95 19.28
C VAL A 583 -4.48 -10.21 20.48
N LYS A 584 -4.08 -8.94 20.65
CA LYS A 584 -4.61 -8.05 21.68
C LYS A 584 -5.37 -6.92 21.00
N ILE A 585 -6.56 -6.60 21.50
CA ILE A 585 -7.41 -5.56 20.94
C ILE A 585 -8.17 -4.81 22.04
N SER A 586 -8.49 -3.54 21.79
CA SER A 586 -9.21 -2.68 22.72
C SER A 586 -10.70 -3.03 22.81
N SER A 587 -11.32 -2.72 23.95
CA SER A 587 -12.75 -2.94 24.19
C SER A 587 -13.68 -2.13 23.27
N SER A 588 -13.16 -1.15 22.52
CA SER A 588 -13.88 -0.50 21.40
C SER A 588 -14.38 -1.49 20.34
N PHE A 589 -13.76 -2.67 20.24
CA PHE A 589 -14.13 -3.76 19.33
C PHE A 589 -15.04 -4.82 19.96
N SER A 590 -15.54 -4.60 21.19
CA SER A 590 -16.45 -5.55 21.84
C SER A 590 -17.71 -5.76 20.99
N GLU A 591 -18.08 -7.02 20.77
CA GLU A 591 -19.18 -7.45 19.86
C GLU A 591 -18.97 -7.11 18.37
N ARG A 592 -17.77 -6.66 17.99
CA ARG A 592 -17.42 -6.22 16.62
C ARG A 592 -16.30 -7.02 16.00
N VAL A 593 -15.93 -8.16 16.60
CA VAL A 593 -14.97 -9.11 16.06
C VAL A 593 -15.60 -10.47 15.91
N CYS A 594 -15.07 -11.28 15.01
CA CYS A 594 -15.44 -12.68 14.88
C CYS A 594 -14.27 -13.50 14.31
N GLY A 595 -14.29 -14.81 14.54
CA GLY A 595 -13.22 -15.74 14.16
C GLY A 595 -13.01 -16.79 15.25
N LEU A 596 -11.90 -17.53 15.19
CA LEU A 596 -11.53 -18.51 16.22
C LEU A 596 -11.26 -17.89 17.60
N CYS A 597 -11.02 -16.58 17.66
CA CYS A 597 -10.91 -15.82 18.91
C CYS A 597 -12.27 -15.45 19.55
N GLY A 598 -13.40 -15.89 18.99
CA GLY A 598 -14.72 -15.57 19.53
C GLY A 598 -15.25 -14.20 19.11
N ASN A 599 -16.29 -13.71 19.80
CA ASN A 599 -17.00 -12.48 19.43
C ASN A 599 -16.71 -11.28 20.36
N TYR A 600 -15.98 -11.50 21.45
CA TYR A 600 -15.56 -10.49 22.44
C TYR A 600 -16.75 -9.73 23.08
N ASN A 601 -17.79 -10.46 23.46
CA ASN A 601 -18.97 -9.88 24.15
C ASN A 601 -18.88 -10.03 25.68
N GLY A 602 -17.96 -10.87 26.17
CA GLY A 602 -17.78 -11.21 27.59
C GLY A 602 -18.40 -12.53 28.00
N GLU A 603 -18.93 -13.32 27.06
CA GLU A 603 -19.62 -14.59 27.33
C GLU A 603 -18.95 -15.79 26.63
N PRO A 604 -18.05 -16.51 27.34
CA PRO A 604 -17.33 -17.64 26.76
C PRO A 604 -18.24 -18.79 26.26
N GLY A 605 -19.52 -18.80 26.63
CA GLY A 605 -20.49 -19.82 26.21
C GLY A 605 -20.81 -19.80 24.72
N ASP A 606 -20.76 -18.62 24.07
CA ASP A 606 -21.22 -18.42 22.69
C ASP A 606 -20.09 -18.21 21.67
N ASP A 607 -18.83 -18.26 22.11
CA ASP A 607 -17.66 -18.04 21.27
C ASP A 607 -17.53 -19.03 20.10
N PHE A 608 -18.20 -20.18 20.15
CA PHE A 608 -18.24 -21.14 19.05
C PHE A 608 -19.25 -20.75 17.95
N ALA A 609 -19.49 -19.45 17.78
CA ALA A 609 -20.30 -18.91 16.71
C ALA A 609 -19.58 -19.06 15.35
N THR A 610 -20.24 -19.77 14.44
CA THR A 610 -19.82 -19.89 13.03
C THR A 610 -20.06 -18.58 12.27
N PRO A 611 -19.54 -18.41 11.03
CA PRO A 611 -19.77 -17.20 10.23
C PRO A 611 -21.24 -16.87 9.97
N THR A 612 -22.16 -17.83 10.12
CA THR A 612 -23.61 -17.62 9.97
C THR A 612 -24.30 -17.18 11.26
N GLY A 613 -23.56 -17.16 12.39
CA GLY A 613 -24.07 -16.89 13.72
C GLY A 613 -24.59 -18.12 14.47
N ALA A 614 -24.61 -19.31 13.86
CA ALA A 614 -24.99 -20.54 14.55
C ALA A 614 -23.87 -21.04 15.46
N LEU A 615 -24.20 -21.61 16.62
CA LEU A 615 -23.23 -22.23 17.52
C LEU A 615 -22.84 -23.63 17.03
N ALA A 616 -21.55 -23.87 16.86
CA ALA A 616 -21.00 -25.18 16.52
C ALA A 616 -21.04 -26.14 17.73
N ALA A 617 -21.27 -27.42 17.48
CA ALA A 617 -21.39 -28.43 18.53
C ALA A 617 -20.04 -28.93 19.05
N SER A 618 -18.94 -28.68 18.32
CA SER A 618 -17.59 -29.12 18.67
C SER A 618 -16.51 -28.14 18.20
N PRO A 619 -15.31 -28.15 18.81
CA PRO A 619 -14.17 -27.35 18.35
C PRO A 619 -13.79 -27.61 16.89
N VAL A 620 -13.92 -28.86 16.42
CA VAL A 620 -13.62 -29.25 15.02
C VAL A 620 -14.61 -28.60 14.05
N GLU A 621 -15.91 -28.66 14.36
CA GLU A 621 -16.94 -28.02 13.54
C GLU A 621 -16.77 -26.48 13.54
N PHE A 622 -16.47 -25.91 14.70
CA PHE A 622 -16.16 -24.49 14.85
C PHE A 622 -14.96 -24.08 13.99
N GLY A 623 -13.83 -24.77 14.15
CA GLY A 623 -12.60 -24.57 13.40
C GLY A 623 -12.79 -24.62 11.88
N ARG A 624 -13.42 -25.72 11.41
CA ARG A 624 -13.77 -25.91 9.99
C ARG A 624 -14.62 -24.78 9.43
N SER A 625 -15.53 -24.22 10.22
CA SER A 625 -16.41 -23.13 9.75
C SER A 625 -15.66 -21.83 9.44
N TRP A 626 -14.47 -21.63 10.01
CA TRP A 626 -13.61 -20.44 9.84
C TRP A 626 -12.44 -20.64 8.88
N LYS A 627 -12.45 -21.75 8.12
CA LYS A 627 -11.46 -22.07 7.09
C LYS A 627 -11.46 -21.03 5.96
N VAL A 628 -10.27 -20.69 5.49
CA VAL A 628 -10.03 -19.79 4.36
C VAL A 628 -9.49 -20.62 3.20
N GLU A 629 -10.08 -20.44 2.01
CA GLU A 629 -9.59 -21.06 0.79
C GLU A 629 -8.27 -20.41 0.35
N ASP A 630 -7.17 -21.14 0.45
CA ASP A 630 -5.82 -20.71 0.06
C ASP A 630 -5.24 -21.54 -1.12
N GLY A 631 -6.05 -22.44 -1.70
CA GLY A 631 -5.65 -23.32 -2.79
C GLY A 631 -4.90 -24.59 -2.34
N ASP A 632 -4.66 -24.76 -1.04
CA ASP A 632 -4.06 -25.97 -0.48
C ASP A 632 -5.09 -27.11 -0.41
N ARG A 633 -5.00 -28.03 -1.36
CA ARG A 633 -5.86 -29.23 -1.40
C ARG A 633 -5.42 -30.33 -0.44
N PHE A 634 -4.30 -30.15 0.25
CA PHE A 634 -3.67 -31.14 1.12
C PHE A 634 -3.70 -30.75 2.61
N CYS A 635 -4.67 -29.92 3.00
CA CYS A 635 -4.90 -29.55 4.40
C CYS A 635 -6.18 -30.22 4.97
N TRP A 636 -6.23 -30.37 6.29
CA TRP A 636 -7.26 -31.13 7.00
C TRP A 636 -7.80 -30.35 8.20
N ASP A 637 -9.06 -30.56 8.55
CA ASP A 637 -9.71 -29.88 9.68
C ASP A 637 -9.67 -30.71 10.97
N ASP A 638 -9.09 -31.91 10.92
CA ASP A 638 -8.92 -32.83 12.03
C ASP A 638 -7.60 -33.62 11.93
N CYS A 639 -7.36 -34.50 12.92
CA CYS A 639 -6.18 -35.34 13.03
C CYS A 639 -6.21 -36.59 12.11
N HIS A 640 -7.08 -36.66 11.10
CA HIS A 640 -7.10 -37.75 10.10
C HIS A 640 -7.26 -39.17 10.65
N GLY A 641 -8.02 -39.34 11.73
CA GLY A 641 -8.23 -40.64 12.40
C GLY A 641 -8.24 -40.51 13.92
N GLU A 642 -7.55 -41.40 14.62
CA GLU A 642 -7.46 -41.35 16.09
C GLU A 642 -6.43 -40.30 16.54
N CYS A 643 -6.93 -39.20 17.10
CA CYS A 643 -6.08 -38.22 17.78
C CYS A 643 -5.39 -38.92 18.96
N LYS A 644 -4.06 -38.73 19.09
CA LYS A 644 -3.29 -39.33 20.18
C LYS A 644 -3.82 -38.76 21.50
N SER A 645 -4.18 -39.62 22.44
CA SER A 645 -4.58 -39.24 23.79
C SER A 645 -3.44 -39.51 24.78
N CYS A 646 -3.40 -38.75 25.86
CA CYS A 646 -2.39 -38.95 26.89
C CYS A 646 -2.84 -39.99 27.91
N SER A 647 -2.01 -41.00 28.18
CA SER A 647 -2.32 -42.00 29.21
C SER A 647 -2.30 -41.35 30.60
N PRO A 648 -3.13 -41.81 31.56
CA PRO A 648 -3.13 -41.26 32.92
C PRO A 648 -1.77 -41.31 33.61
N GLU A 649 -0.95 -42.32 33.31
CA GLU A 649 0.42 -42.45 33.82
C GLU A 649 1.35 -41.33 33.32
N LEU A 650 1.32 -41.05 32.01
CA LEU A 650 2.10 -39.97 31.41
C LEU A 650 1.62 -38.59 31.89
N VAL A 651 0.31 -38.41 32.06
CA VAL A 651 -0.26 -37.20 32.66
C VAL A 651 0.32 -36.98 34.07
N GLY A 652 0.30 -38.01 34.92
CA GLY A 652 0.88 -37.94 36.26
C GLY A 652 2.38 -37.61 36.25
N ARG A 653 3.14 -38.25 35.36
CA ARG A 653 4.58 -38.01 35.17
C ARG A 653 4.88 -36.57 34.76
N TYR A 654 4.20 -36.04 33.75
CA TYR A 654 4.47 -34.70 33.22
C TYR A 654 3.89 -33.59 34.09
N LYS A 655 2.88 -33.86 34.94
CA LYS A 655 2.42 -32.92 35.97
C LYS A 655 3.42 -32.71 37.10
N ALA A 656 4.39 -33.61 37.28
CA ALA A 656 5.40 -33.48 38.33
C ALA A 656 6.38 -32.32 38.08
N GLU A 657 7.03 -31.85 39.17
CA GLU A 657 7.96 -30.71 39.15
C GLU A 657 9.08 -30.82 38.10
N PRO A 658 9.74 -31.96 37.82
CA PRO A 658 10.79 -32.03 36.78
C PRO A 658 10.33 -31.64 35.36
N PHE A 659 9.01 -31.57 35.14
CA PHE A 659 8.35 -31.22 33.89
C PHE A 659 7.46 -29.99 34.06
N CYS A 660 6.14 -30.12 33.89
CA CYS A 660 5.22 -28.99 33.88
C CYS A 660 4.87 -28.46 35.27
N GLY A 661 5.18 -29.20 36.33
CA GLY A 661 4.87 -28.80 37.71
C GLY A 661 5.54 -27.49 38.16
N TRP A 662 6.58 -27.02 37.46
CA TRP A 662 7.15 -25.68 37.67
C TRP A 662 6.12 -24.55 37.53
N ILE A 663 5.12 -24.72 36.65
CA ILE A 663 4.09 -23.71 36.36
C ILE A 663 3.26 -23.42 37.61
N THR A 664 2.89 -24.46 38.37
CA THR A 664 2.04 -24.38 39.57
C THR A 664 2.82 -24.43 40.88
N LYS A 665 4.14 -24.24 40.85
CA LYS A 665 4.96 -24.33 42.06
C LYS A 665 4.68 -23.14 42.98
N GLU A 666 4.02 -23.42 44.10
CA GLU A 666 3.66 -22.44 45.13
C GLU A 666 4.87 -21.93 45.93
N GLY A 667 4.70 -20.80 46.64
CA GLY A 667 5.72 -20.23 47.53
C GLY A 667 6.94 -19.72 46.76
N SER A 668 8.09 -20.40 46.90
CA SER A 668 9.37 -20.02 46.26
C SER A 668 9.50 -20.47 44.80
N GLY A 669 8.41 -20.81 44.12
CA GLY A 669 8.40 -21.10 42.69
C GLY A 669 8.61 -19.84 41.85
N PRO A 670 9.20 -19.95 40.64
CA PRO A 670 9.55 -18.76 39.86
C PRO A 670 8.35 -17.97 39.35
N PHE A 671 7.18 -18.61 39.20
CA PHE A 671 5.96 -18.02 38.66
C PHE A 671 4.88 -17.72 39.73
N SER A 672 5.17 -17.93 41.02
CA SER A 672 4.15 -17.86 42.09
C SER A 672 3.46 -16.49 42.18
N GLN A 673 4.16 -15.40 41.86
CA GLN A 673 3.59 -14.05 41.81
C GLN A 673 2.55 -13.85 40.69
N CYS A 674 2.55 -14.72 39.67
CA CYS A 674 1.63 -14.63 38.55
C CYS A 674 0.32 -15.40 38.78
N HIS A 675 0.29 -16.36 39.70
CA HIS A 675 -0.87 -17.23 39.92
C HIS A 675 -2.15 -16.46 40.27
N SER A 676 -2.04 -15.30 40.91
CA SER A 676 -3.18 -14.43 41.23
C SER A 676 -3.65 -13.57 40.06
N VAL A 677 -2.86 -13.47 39.00
CA VAL A 677 -3.13 -12.63 37.81
C VAL A 677 -3.57 -13.50 36.63
N ILE A 678 -2.88 -14.64 36.41
CA ILE A 678 -3.17 -15.60 35.36
C ILE A 678 -3.26 -17.00 35.96
N ASP A 679 -4.41 -17.65 35.79
CA ASP A 679 -4.64 -19.03 36.23
C ASP A 679 -3.60 -19.98 35.57
N PRO A 680 -2.71 -20.62 36.35
CA PRO A 680 -1.69 -21.52 35.81
C PRO A 680 -2.27 -22.83 35.26
N LYS A 681 -3.52 -23.17 35.59
CA LYS A 681 -4.09 -24.50 35.29
C LYS A 681 -4.10 -24.82 33.79
N ILE A 682 -4.55 -23.89 32.95
CA ILE A 682 -4.59 -24.10 31.50
C ILE A 682 -3.19 -24.29 30.92
N TYR A 683 -2.21 -23.52 31.38
CA TYR A 683 -0.83 -23.65 30.94
C TYR A 683 -0.18 -24.95 31.40
N LEU A 684 -0.52 -25.44 32.60
CA LEU A 684 -0.10 -26.76 33.08
C LEU A 684 -0.67 -27.88 32.19
N ASP A 685 -1.97 -27.85 31.93
CA ASP A 685 -2.64 -28.89 31.14
C ASP A 685 -2.14 -28.88 29.68
N ASN A 686 -1.92 -27.70 29.09
CA ASN A 686 -1.30 -27.54 27.76
C ASN A 686 0.14 -28.10 27.74
N CYS A 687 0.96 -27.76 28.74
CA CYS A 687 2.32 -28.28 28.85
C CYS A 687 2.35 -29.82 28.91
N VAL A 688 1.44 -30.42 29.68
CA VAL A 688 1.34 -31.87 29.82
C VAL A 688 0.93 -32.49 28.49
N TYR A 689 -0.03 -31.88 27.80
CA TYR A 689 -0.47 -32.30 26.49
C TYR A 689 0.68 -32.27 25.47
N ASP A 690 1.38 -31.13 25.37
CA ASP A 690 2.51 -30.93 24.47
C ASP A 690 3.62 -31.97 24.67
N LEU A 691 3.99 -32.24 25.93
CA LEU A 691 4.97 -33.28 26.25
C LEU A 691 4.46 -34.68 25.91
N CYS A 692 3.17 -34.94 26.04
CA CYS A 692 2.61 -36.24 25.72
C CYS A 692 2.56 -36.51 24.21
N MET A 693 2.23 -35.50 23.42
CA MET A 693 2.21 -35.62 21.97
C MET A 693 3.61 -35.76 21.38
N ASN A 694 4.61 -35.18 22.06
CA ASN A 694 6.00 -35.14 21.62
C ASN A 694 6.94 -35.99 22.48
N ASP A 695 6.43 -37.06 23.09
CA ASP A 695 7.21 -38.08 23.81
C ASP A 695 8.24 -37.52 24.83
N GLY A 696 7.87 -36.44 25.51
CA GLY A 696 8.64 -35.83 26.58
C GLY A 696 9.78 -34.91 26.13
N LEU A 697 9.80 -34.49 24.85
CA LEU A 697 10.84 -33.62 24.32
C LEU A 697 11.02 -32.33 25.15
N LYS A 698 12.26 -32.12 25.63
CA LYS A 698 12.62 -30.99 26.50
C LYS A 698 12.31 -29.64 25.86
N GLU A 699 12.44 -29.53 24.55
CA GLU A 699 12.13 -28.31 23.80
C GLU A 699 10.65 -27.90 23.97
N MET A 700 9.72 -28.86 24.01
CA MET A 700 8.29 -28.58 24.21
C MET A 700 8.02 -28.08 25.63
N LEU A 701 8.67 -28.67 26.64
CA LEU A 701 8.62 -28.15 28.00
C LEU A 701 9.09 -26.69 28.06
N CYS A 702 10.25 -26.39 27.47
CA CYS A 702 10.79 -25.04 27.52
C CYS A 702 9.91 -24.01 26.80
N ARG A 703 9.22 -24.42 25.73
CA ARG A 703 8.23 -23.58 25.03
C ARG A 703 7.01 -23.33 25.89
N ALA A 704 6.44 -24.37 26.52
CA ALA A 704 5.28 -24.22 27.39
C ALA A 704 5.58 -23.33 28.60
N LEU A 705 6.75 -23.48 29.22
CA LEU A 705 7.21 -22.61 30.30
C LEU A 705 7.44 -21.16 29.83
N THR A 706 8.00 -20.97 28.62
CA THR A 706 8.18 -19.63 28.03
C THR A 706 6.82 -18.96 27.79
N ALA A 707 5.82 -19.69 27.29
CA ALA A 707 4.50 -19.13 27.04
C ALA A 707 3.82 -18.61 28.32
N TYR A 708 3.89 -19.37 29.43
CA TYR A 708 3.37 -18.89 30.72
C TYR A 708 4.18 -17.70 31.23
N ALA A 709 5.52 -17.74 31.13
CA ALA A 709 6.37 -16.63 31.51
C ALA A 709 6.03 -15.34 30.72
N ASP A 710 5.80 -15.46 29.42
CA ASP A 710 5.49 -14.32 28.56
C ASP A 710 4.08 -13.79 28.79
N ALA A 711 3.11 -14.67 29.08
CA ALA A 711 1.77 -14.26 29.50
C ALA A 711 1.84 -13.42 30.79
N CYS A 712 2.57 -13.90 31.80
CA CYS A 712 2.75 -13.22 33.07
C CYS A 712 3.44 -11.85 32.93
N ARG A 713 4.53 -11.78 32.15
CA ARG A 713 5.24 -10.51 31.90
C ARG A 713 4.37 -9.50 31.15
N ARG A 714 3.49 -9.96 30.25
CA ARG A 714 2.57 -9.10 29.50
C ARG A 714 1.58 -8.38 30.42
N GLU A 715 1.20 -9.02 31.52
CA GLU A 715 0.38 -8.43 32.59
C GLU A 715 1.22 -7.64 33.62
N GLY A 716 2.50 -7.39 33.33
CA GLY A 716 3.40 -6.60 34.18
C GLY A 716 3.94 -7.33 35.41
N VAL A 717 3.75 -8.65 35.51
CA VAL A 717 4.25 -9.43 36.64
C VAL A 717 5.75 -9.70 36.49
N ALA A 718 6.52 -9.38 37.52
CA ALA A 718 7.93 -9.73 37.60
C ALA A 718 8.10 -11.23 37.88
N ILE A 719 8.96 -11.90 37.11
CA ILE A 719 9.19 -13.35 37.23
C ILE A 719 10.62 -13.57 37.67
N SER A 720 10.82 -14.49 38.63
CA SER A 720 12.15 -14.89 39.08
C SER A 720 12.85 -15.74 38.01
N GLU A 721 14.18 -15.89 38.12
CA GLU A 721 14.92 -16.70 37.16
C GLU A 721 14.46 -18.18 37.21
N TRP A 722 14.00 -18.67 36.06
CA TRP A 722 13.44 -20.00 35.85
C TRP A 722 14.21 -20.83 34.81
N ARG A 723 15.00 -20.22 33.92
CA ARG A 723 15.67 -20.95 32.82
C ARG A 723 16.76 -21.88 33.32
N THR A 724 17.59 -21.41 34.25
CA THR A 724 18.67 -22.19 34.86
C THR A 724 18.16 -23.43 35.62
N PRO A 725 17.23 -23.32 36.60
CA PRO A 725 16.76 -24.50 37.34
C PRO A 725 15.97 -25.48 36.48
N THR A 726 15.34 -25.02 35.39
CA THR A 726 14.61 -25.89 34.46
C THR A 726 15.48 -26.42 33.33
N GLY A 727 16.71 -25.95 33.14
CA GLY A 727 17.57 -26.33 32.02
C GLY A 727 17.07 -25.83 30.65
N CYS A 728 16.35 -24.71 30.61
CA CYS A 728 15.74 -24.12 29.42
C CYS A 728 16.51 -22.87 28.93
N SER A 729 17.76 -23.05 28.53
CA SER A 729 18.62 -21.95 28.05
C SER A 729 18.09 -21.27 26.79
N LEU A 730 18.19 -19.94 26.71
CA LEU A 730 17.87 -19.15 25.51
C LEU A 730 19.17 -18.71 24.81
N PRO A 731 19.55 -19.33 23.68
CA PRO A 731 20.77 -18.95 22.96
C PRO A 731 20.59 -17.59 22.28
N CYS A 732 21.60 -16.73 22.39
CA CYS A 732 21.57 -15.38 21.82
C CYS A 732 22.49 -15.24 20.61
N PRO A 733 22.10 -14.42 19.59
CA PRO A 733 22.96 -14.12 18.45
C PRO A 733 24.29 -13.47 18.85
N GLU A 734 25.26 -13.48 17.93
CA GLU A 734 26.52 -12.75 18.12
C GLU A 734 26.28 -11.26 18.46
N ASN A 735 27.16 -10.71 19.29
CA ASN A 735 27.10 -9.32 19.77
C ASN A 735 25.83 -8.98 20.58
N SER A 736 25.21 -9.99 21.18
CA SER A 736 24.08 -9.83 22.10
C SER A 736 24.25 -10.67 23.35
N GLN A 737 23.49 -10.35 24.39
CA GLN A 737 23.50 -11.04 25.67
C GLN A 737 22.07 -11.32 26.15
N TYR A 738 21.89 -12.49 26.77
CA TYR A 738 20.62 -12.84 27.38
C TYR A 738 20.29 -11.89 28.53
N LYS A 739 19.04 -11.40 28.56
CA LYS A 739 18.48 -10.61 29.66
C LYS A 739 17.09 -11.13 29.98
N ALA A 740 16.88 -11.56 31.22
CA ALA A 740 15.56 -11.95 31.72
C ALA A 740 14.57 -10.77 31.73
N CYS A 741 15.08 -9.54 31.86
CA CYS A 741 14.35 -8.28 31.83
C CYS A 741 15.21 -7.25 31.06
N GLY A 742 15.06 -7.23 29.74
CA GLY A 742 15.71 -6.30 28.83
C GLY A 742 14.72 -5.30 28.21
N SER A 743 15.21 -4.40 27.36
CA SER A 743 14.34 -3.40 26.72
C SER A 743 13.32 -4.06 25.77
N ALA A 744 12.04 -3.69 25.90
CA ALA A 744 10.99 -4.04 24.94
C ALA A 744 11.15 -3.30 23.59
N CYS A 745 11.86 -2.18 23.61
CA CYS A 745 12.17 -1.37 22.44
C CYS A 745 13.69 -1.34 22.26
N PRO A 746 14.30 -2.34 21.58
CA PRO A 746 15.74 -2.33 21.35
C PRO A 746 16.15 -1.17 20.44
N ALA A 747 17.38 -0.68 20.57
CA ALA A 747 17.94 0.26 19.61
C ALA A 747 18.06 -0.40 18.23
N THR A 748 17.64 0.30 17.17
CA THR A 748 17.59 -0.25 15.81
C THR A 748 18.18 0.72 14.78
N CYS A 749 18.23 0.33 13.51
CA CYS A 749 18.60 1.24 12.43
C CYS A 749 17.47 2.19 11.98
N ASN A 750 16.24 2.05 12.50
CA ASN A 750 15.10 2.92 12.19
C ASN A 750 14.35 3.32 13.48
N ASP A 751 14.74 4.46 14.05
CA ASP A 751 14.18 4.95 15.32
C ASP A 751 12.69 5.31 15.23
N ARG A 752 12.16 5.65 14.03
CA ARG A 752 10.74 6.00 13.82
C ARG A 752 9.79 4.79 13.88
N ALA A 753 10.34 3.60 13.72
CA ALA A 753 9.60 2.35 13.81
C ALA A 753 9.52 1.82 15.26
N ALA A 754 10.30 2.41 16.17
CA ALA A 754 10.16 2.19 17.61
C ALA A 754 9.18 3.18 18.24
N PRO A 755 8.54 2.85 19.37
CA PRO A 755 7.73 3.80 20.13
C PRO A 755 8.56 5.02 20.59
N ASN A 756 8.06 6.24 20.40
CA ASN A 756 8.75 7.51 20.73
C ASN A 756 9.18 7.62 22.21
N SER A 757 8.46 6.94 23.10
CA SER A 757 8.81 6.72 24.50
C SER A 757 8.50 5.26 24.83
N CYS A 758 9.52 4.46 25.14
CA CYS A 758 9.32 3.06 25.52
C CYS A 758 8.77 2.98 26.95
N SER A 759 7.45 3.06 27.09
CA SER A 759 6.73 2.87 28.36
C SER A 759 6.34 1.42 28.63
N SER A 760 6.69 0.50 27.73
CA SER A 760 6.36 -0.92 27.87
C SER A 760 7.21 -1.59 28.97
N PRO A 761 6.64 -2.54 29.74
CA PRO A 761 7.39 -3.36 30.68
C PRO A 761 8.58 -4.04 30.01
N CYS A 762 9.63 -4.35 30.78
CA CYS A 762 10.75 -5.09 30.24
C CYS A 762 10.32 -6.49 29.75
N VAL A 763 11.01 -6.98 28.73
CA VAL A 763 10.75 -8.30 28.14
C VAL A 763 12.01 -9.14 28.22
N GLU A 764 11.84 -10.45 28.27
CA GLU A 764 12.96 -11.36 28.10
C GLU A 764 13.45 -11.31 26.66
N THR A 765 14.75 -11.10 26.48
CA THR A 765 15.31 -10.88 25.15
C THR A 765 16.81 -11.16 25.10
N CYS A 766 17.31 -11.28 23.87
CA CYS A 766 18.72 -11.15 23.56
C CYS A 766 19.01 -9.69 23.25
N GLN A 767 19.52 -8.97 24.24
CA GLN A 767 19.78 -7.54 24.12
C GLN A 767 21.13 -7.31 23.44
N CYS A 768 21.16 -6.47 22.40
CA CYS A 768 22.41 -6.09 21.74
C CYS A 768 23.37 -5.44 22.73
N ASN A 769 24.65 -5.77 22.59
CA ASN A 769 25.73 -5.16 23.36
C ASN A 769 25.87 -3.68 23.00
N GLU A 770 26.50 -2.90 23.87
CA GLU A 770 26.75 -1.48 23.65
C GLU A 770 27.53 -1.26 22.33
N GLY A 771 27.10 -0.27 21.52
CA GLY A 771 27.64 0.01 20.18
C GLY A 771 26.98 -0.79 19.04
N PHE A 772 26.12 -1.76 19.35
CA PHE A 772 25.38 -2.56 18.39
C PHE A 772 23.88 -2.24 18.42
N VAL A 773 23.22 -2.39 17.27
CA VAL A 773 21.78 -2.17 17.08
C VAL A 773 21.15 -3.37 16.39
N LEU A 774 19.86 -3.61 16.65
CA LEU A 774 19.12 -4.71 16.05
C LEU A 774 18.70 -4.33 14.61
N ASP A 775 19.15 -5.12 13.63
CA ASP A 775 18.69 -5.08 12.24
C ASP A 775 18.51 -6.52 11.75
N ALA A 776 17.35 -6.82 11.16
CA ALA A 776 17.09 -8.13 10.55
C ALA A 776 17.41 -9.34 11.47
N GLY A 777 17.06 -9.22 12.77
CA GLY A 777 17.24 -10.29 13.77
C GLY A 777 18.68 -10.46 14.27
N LYS A 778 19.59 -9.56 13.90
CA LYS A 778 21.01 -9.60 14.29
C LYS A 778 21.43 -8.28 14.93
N CYS A 779 22.39 -8.36 15.85
CA CYS A 779 23.02 -7.18 16.42
C CYS A 779 24.22 -6.78 15.55
N ILE A 780 24.07 -5.71 14.79
CA ILE A 780 25.10 -5.17 13.89
C ILE A 780 25.71 -3.89 14.50
N PRO A 781 26.97 -3.54 14.19
CA PRO A 781 27.52 -2.26 14.59
C PRO A 781 26.67 -1.11 14.08
N LYS A 782 26.44 -0.07 14.89
CA LYS A 782 25.65 1.12 14.47
C LYS A 782 26.14 1.75 13.15
N ALA A 783 27.44 1.62 12.85
CA ALA A 783 28.03 2.09 11.60
C ALA A 783 27.56 1.30 10.35
N GLY A 784 27.07 0.07 10.52
CA GLY A 784 26.60 -0.81 9.47
C GLY A 784 25.14 -0.60 9.05
N CYS A 785 24.42 0.34 9.66
CA CYS A 785 23.06 0.70 9.23
C CYS A 785 23.07 1.24 7.79
N GLY A 786 22.10 0.79 6.98
CA GLY A 786 21.89 1.29 5.64
C GLY A 786 20.94 2.48 5.58
N CYS A 787 20.01 2.47 4.62
CA CYS A 787 19.14 3.60 4.30
C CYS A 787 17.70 3.33 4.72
N GLU A 788 16.99 4.38 5.11
CA GLU A 788 15.53 4.38 5.25
C GLU A 788 14.90 4.94 3.97
N PHE A 789 13.92 4.22 3.41
CA PHE A 789 13.12 4.71 2.29
C PHE A 789 11.65 4.31 2.47
N GLN A 790 10.77 5.33 2.53
CA GLN A 790 9.32 5.15 2.76
C GLN A 790 9.02 4.25 3.99
N GLY A 791 9.75 4.47 5.09
CA GLY A 791 9.57 3.73 6.33
C GLY A 791 10.17 2.31 6.36
N ARG A 792 10.81 1.87 5.28
CA ARG A 792 11.50 0.56 5.17
C ARG A 792 13.01 0.71 5.24
N LEU A 793 13.68 -0.32 5.77
CA LEU A 793 15.14 -0.40 5.87
C LEU A 793 15.74 -1.21 4.71
N TYR A 794 16.84 -0.70 4.15
CA TYR A 794 17.64 -1.33 3.10
C TYR A 794 19.11 -1.39 3.51
N ALA A 795 19.81 -2.48 3.21
CA ALA A 795 21.24 -2.58 3.54
C ALA A 795 22.10 -1.60 2.71
N PRO A 796 23.30 -1.25 3.21
CA PRO A 796 24.30 -0.55 2.41
C PRO A 796 24.56 -1.27 1.08
N GLY A 797 24.40 -0.57 -0.04
CA GLY A 797 24.60 -1.10 -1.39
C GLY A 797 23.43 -1.88 -1.97
N GLU A 798 22.34 -2.03 -1.21
CA GLU A 798 21.15 -2.77 -1.66
C GLU A 798 20.45 -2.01 -2.81
N GLN A 799 20.17 -2.74 -3.89
CA GLN A 799 19.37 -2.26 -5.00
C GLN A 799 17.95 -2.78 -4.89
N PHE A 800 16.96 -1.91 -5.12
CA PHE A 800 15.56 -2.25 -4.99
C PHE A 800 14.67 -1.39 -5.90
N TRP A 801 13.42 -1.80 -6.07
CA TRP A 801 12.41 -1.01 -6.77
C TRP A 801 11.73 -0.05 -5.79
N GLY A 802 11.75 1.25 -6.11
CA GLY A 802 11.16 2.29 -5.26
C GLY A 802 9.65 2.45 -5.43
N ASP A 803 9.01 1.68 -6.29
CA ASP A 803 7.58 1.69 -6.52
C ASP A 803 7.09 0.26 -6.79
N GLY A 804 5.78 0.00 -6.65
CA GLY A 804 5.17 -1.32 -6.89
C GLY A 804 5.03 -1.71 -8.37
N THR A 805 5.43 -0.84 -9.30
CA THR A 805 5.28 -1.02 -10.76
C THR A 805 6.61 -1.21 -11.49
N CYS A 806 7.71 -1.28 -10.75
CA CYS A 806 9.07 -1.37 -11.25
C CYS A 806 9.39 -0.27 -12.28
N THR A 807 9.03 0.99 -11.98
CA THR A 807 9.31 2.16 -12.84
C THR A 807 10.48 3.01 -12.36
N ARG A 808 10.99 2.70 -11.16
CA ARG A 808 12.07 3.44 -10.51
C ARG A 808 12.96 2.50 -9.72
N ARG A 809 14.22 2.36 -10.15
CA ARG A 809 15.22 1.54 -9.48
C ARG A 809 16.09 2.40 -8.57
N CYS A 810 16.27 1.95 -7.35
CA CYS A 810 16.90 2.67 -6.27
C CYS A 810 18.12 1.90 -5.75
N LEU A 811 19.10 2.63 -5.23
CA LEU A 811 20.31 2.14 -4.59
C LEU A 811 20.43 2.84 -3.23
N CYS A 812 20.63 2.05 -2.18
CA CYS A 812 21.08 2.59 -0.90
C CYS A 812 22.59 2.85 -0.95
N ASP A 813 22.99 4.12 -0.95
CA ASP A 813 24.39 4.51 -0.99
C ASP A 813 25.08 4.18 0.36
N PRO A 814 26.12 3.32 0.38
CA PRO A 814 26.80 2.92 1.62
C PRO A 814 27.48 4.07 2.38
N GLN A 815 27.87 5.14 1.69
CA GLN A 815 28.62 6.25 2.28
C GLN A 815 27.69 7.33 2.83
N THR A 816 26.70 7.74 2.04
CA THR A 816 25.77 8.81 2.43
C THR A 816 24.61 8.30 3.27
N ARG A 817 24.34 6.98 3.23
CA ARG A 817 23.12 6.35 3.80
C ARG A 817 21.83 6.94 3.26
N GLN A 818 21.89 7.50 2.05
CA GLN A 818 20.74 8.03 1.33
C GLN A 818 20.41 7.14 0.14
N VAL A 819 19.13 7.15 -0.22
CA VAL A 819 18.65 6.43 -1.39
C VAL A 819 18.72 7.31 -2.62
N SER A 820 19.40 6.82 -3.65
CA SER A 820 19.40 7.42 -4.99
C SER A 820 18.58 6.56 -5.93
N CYS A 821 17.72 7.17 -6.75
CA CYS A 821 16.80 6.45 -7.63
C CYS A 821 16.85 6.97 -9.06
N GLN A 822 16.71 6.05 -10.02
CA GLN A 822 16.69 6.31 -11.46
C GLN A 822 15.42 5.73 -12.08
N ALA A 823 14.82 6.46 -13.02
CA ALA A 823 13.68 5.97 -13.78
C ALA A 823 14.13 4.85 -14.72
N THR A 824 13.50 3.68 -14.62
CA THR A 824 13.76 2.51 -15.46
C THR A 824 12.55 1.58 -15.41
N GLY A 825 12.28 0.80 -16.46
CA GLY A 825 11.13 -0.09 -16.52
C GLY A 825 11.51 -1.55 -16.70
N CYS A 826 10.54 -2.45 -16.51
CA CYS A 826 10.63 -3.81 -17.02
C CYS A 826 10.71 -3.81 -18.55
N ARG A 827 11.43 -4.78 -19.10
CA ARG A 827 11.64 -4.90 -20.54
C ARG A 827 10.38 -5.47 -21.22
N THR A 828 10.35 -5.39 -22.54
CA THR A 828 9.36 -6.12 -23.33
C THR A 828 9.44 -7.61 -23.02
N GLY A 829 8.28 -8.23 -22.74
CA GLY A 829 8.22 -9.63 -22.32
C GLY A 829 8.42 -9.85 -20.81
N GLU A 830 8.56 -8.79 -20.01
CA GLU A 830 8.59 -8.85 -18.54
C GLU A 830 7.43 -8.08 -17.91
N GLN A 831 7.03 -8.49 -16.71
CA GLN A 831 6.14 -7.70 -15.86
C GLN A 831 6.74 -7.55 -14.46
N CYS A 832 6.42 -6.43 -13.82
CA CYS A 832 6.73 -6.23 -12.42
C CYS A 832 5.84 -7.13 -11.57
N ARG A 833 6.44 -8.00 -10.78
CA ARG A 833 5.72 -8.79 -9.77
C ARG A 833 6.64 -9.16 -8.62
N VAL A 834 6.07 -9.70 -7.56
CA VAL A 834 6.82 -10.27 -6.43
C VAL A 834 6.82 -11.78 -6.58
N GLU A 835 7.99 -12.40 -6.74
CA GLU A 835 8.16 -13.85 -6.68
C GLU A 835 9.11 -14.21 -5.54
N ASN A 836 8.75 -15.18 -4.71
CA ASN A 836 9.55 -15.64 -3.57
C ASN A 836 10.01 -14.49 -2.64
N GLY A 837 9.16 -13.47 -2.46
CA GLY A 837 9.44 -12.31 -1.64
C GLY A 837 10.29 -11.23 -2.29
N ILE A 838 10.70 -11.40 -3.54
CA ILE A 838 11.54 -10.45 -4.27
C ILE A 838 10.70 -9.75 -5.32
N GLN A 839 10.62 -8.43 -5.23
CA GLN A 839 10.02 -7.63 -6.30
C GLN A 839 11.05 -7.47 -7.42
N ASN A 840 10.69 -7.90 -8.62
CA ASN A 840 11.54 -7.72 -9.80
C ASN A 840 10.72 -7.74 -11.10
N CYS A 841 11.41 -7.50 -12.20
CA CYS A 841 10.89 -7.77 -13.53
C CYS A 841 11.09 -9.25 -13.84
N TYR A 842 9.98 -9.96 -14.04
CA TYR A 842 9.98 -11.38 -14.34
C TYR A 842 9.31 -11.64 -15.69
N PRO A 843 9.74 -12.67 -16.45
CA PRO A 843 9.15 -13.00 -17.74
C PRO A 843 7.63 -13.19 -17.64
N ILE A 844 6.87 -12.60 -18.56
CA ILE A 844 5.40 -12.71 -18.62
C ILE A 844 4.99 -14.15 -18.90
N SER A 845 5.75 -14.84 -19.75
CA SER A 845 5.50 -16.23 -20.12
C SER A 845 6.80 -16.95 -20.47
N TYR A 846 6.69 -18.26 -20.66
CA TYR A 846 7.77 -19.11 -21.15
C TYR A 846 7.27 -19.88 -22.38
N GLY A 847 8.07 -19.94 -23.42
CA GLY A 847 7.85 -20.78 -24.60
C GLY A 847 8.55 -22.11 -24.43
N THR A 848 7.96 -23.20 -24.90
CA THR A 848 8.61 -24.52 -24.90
C THR A 848 8.61 -25.11 -26.29
N CYS A 849 9.81 -25.39 -26.81
CA CYS A 849 10.03 -26.22 -27.98
C CYS A 849 10.34 -27.66 -27.53
N SER A 850 9.95 -28.64 -28.34
CA SER A 850 10.25 -30.03 -28.06
C SER A 850 10.53 -30.84 -29.32
N ALA A 851 11.35 -31.88 -29.19
CA ALA A 851 11.44 -32.96 -30.15
C ALA A 851 11.25 -34.27 -29.42
N SER A 852 10.48 -35.18 -30.01
CA SER A 852 10.17 -36.49 -29.44
C SER A 852 10.43 -37.55 -30.51
N GLY A 853 11.58 -38.23 -30.41
CA GLY A 853 12.06 -39.13 -31.46
C GLY A 853 12.70 -38.38 -32.64
N ASP A 854 12.77 -39.04 -33.78
CA ASP A 854 12.95 -38.47 -35.12
C ASP A 854 11.81 -39.08 -35.96
N PRO A 855 10.90 -38.30 -36.56
CA PRO A 855 11.11 -36.92 -36.98
C PRO A 855 10.33 -35.82 -36.25
N HIS A 856 9.63 -36.05 -35.14
CA HIS A 856 8.60 -35.10 -34.66
C HIS A 856 9.15 -33.91 -33.85
N TYR A 857 9.00 -32.70 -34.40
CA TYR A 857 9.33 -31.44 -33.74
C TYR A 857 8.09 -30.57 -33.50
N ILE A 858 8.12 -29.83 -32.40
CA ILE A 858 7.18 -28.76 -32.06
C ILE A 858 8.02 -27.53 -31.73
N SER A 859 7.92 -26.49 -32.56
CA SER A 859 8.63 -25.22 -32.37
C SER A 859 8.09 -24.44 -31.17
N PHE A 860 8.74 -23.32 -30.79
CA PHE A 860 8.30 -22.48 -29.68
C PHE A 860 6.88 -21.92 -29.87
N ASP A 861 6.51 -21.58 -31.10
CA ASP A 861 5.18 -21.04 -31.42
C ASP A 861 4.17 -22.16 -31.74
N GLY A 862 4.57 -23.42 -31.58
CA GLY A 862 3.70 -24.60 -31.69
C GLY A 862 3.49 -25.07 -33.13
N LYS A 863 4.40 -24.74 -34.06
CA LYS A 863 4.42 -25.32 -35.40
C LYS A 863 4.94 -26.75 -35.30
N LYS A 864 4.13 -27.70 -35.76
CA LYS A 864 4.54 -29.10 -35.95
C LYS A 864 5.21 -29.28 -37.29
N PHE A 865 6.32 -30.02 -37.32
CA PHE A 865 6.98 -30.44 -38.55
C PHE A 865 7.84 -31.69 -38.30
N ASP A 866 8.09 -32.40 -39.40
CA ASP A 866 8.90 -33.61 -39.39
C ASP A 866 10.22 -33.36 -40.13
N PHE A 867 11.35 -33.64 -39.48
CA PHE A 867 12.68 -33.54 -40.11
C PHE A 867 13.59 -34.69 -39.70
N GLN A 868 14.06 -35.48 -40.67
CA GLN A 868 14.98 -36.60 -40.46
C GLN A 868 16.42 -36.24 -40.81
N GLY A 869 17.31 -36.30 -39.81
CA GLY A 869 18.74 -36.06 -40.00
C GLY A 869 19.57 -36.55 -38.83
N THR A 870 20.69 -37.23 -39.11
CA THR A 870 21.58 -37.81 -38.08
C THR A 870 22.86 -37.01 -37.85
N CYS A 871 22.95 -35.79 -38.36
CA CYS A 871 24.03 -34.85 -38.08
C CYS A 871 23.90 -34.15 -36.71
N LEU A 872 24.85 -33.27 -36.40
CA LEU A 872 24.74 -32.32 -35.30
C LEU A 872 23.99 -31.06 -35.78
N TYR A 873 22.85 -30.77 -35.17
CA TYR A 873 22.00 -29.63 -35.52
C TYR A 873 21.90 -28.62 -34.39
N GLN A 874 21.72 -27.34 -34.75
CA GLN A 874 21.34 -26.32 -33.78
C GLN A 874 19.84 -26.43 -33.50
N PHE A 875 19.53 -26.91 -32.30
CA PHE A 875 18.15 -27.09 -31.87
C PHE A 875 17.52 -25.75 -31.48
N ALA A 876 18.18 -25.02 -30.58
CA ALA A 876 17.79 -23.68 -30.17
C ALA A 876 19.04 -22.89 -29.76
N GLY A 877 19.01 -21.57 -29.92
CA GLY A 877 20.08 -20.70 -29.42
C GLY A 877 19.75 -19.23 -29.61
N LEU A 878 20.57 -18.37 -29.00
CA LEU A 878 20.49 -16.93 -29.21
C LEU A 878 21.16 -16.55 -30.54
N CYS A 879 20.44 -15.81 -31.38
CA CYS A 879 20.93 -15.46 -32.72
C CYS A 879 20.99 -13.95 -32.94
N ILE A 880 20.13 -13.19 -32.25
CA ILE A 880 20.24 -11.73 -32.16
C ILE A 880 20.84 -11.37 -30.80
N LYS A 881 22.11 -10.97 -30.80
CA LYS A 881 22.82 -10.60 -29.56
C LYS A 881 22.36 -9.23 -29.06
N SER A 882 22.17 -9.12 -27.76
CA SER A 882 21.91 -7.87 -27.03
C SER A 882 22.74 -7.89 -25.74
N GLN A 883 23.11 -6.72 -25.21
CA GLN A 883 23.78 -6.63 -23.90
C GLN A 883 22.94 -7.23 -22.76
N ASP A 884 21.65 -7.37 -23.01
CA ASP A 884 20.62 -7.70 -22.04
C ASP A 884 20.22 -9.18 -22.04
N LEU A 885 20.72 -9.98 -22.98
CA LEU A 885 20.43 -11.40 -23.15
C LEU A 885 21.69 -12.25 -22.99
N VAL A 886 21.57 -13.39 -22.32
CA VAL A 886 22.67 -14.33 -22.13
C VAL A 886 22.78 -15.20 -23.38
N ASP A 887 23.98 -15.27 -23.94
CA ASP A 887 24.26 -16.12 -25.09
C ASP A 887 24.23 -17.60 -24.69
N PHE A 888 23.51 -18.42 -25.47
CA PHE A 888 23.45 -19.86 -25.27
C PHE A 888 23.20 -20.60 -26.58
N GLN A 889 23.62 -21.86 -26.61
CA GLN A 889 23.40 -22.76 -27.74
C GLN A 889 23.03 -24.15 -27.24
N VAL A 890 21.96 -24.72 -27.79
CA VAL A 890 21.53 -26.10 -27.58
C VAL A 890 21.71 -26.85 -28.90
N LEU A 891 22.58 -27.85 -28.87
CA LEU A 891 22.88 -28.71 -30.00
C LEU A 891 22.33 -30.11 -29.75
N VAL A 892 21.76 -30.70 -30.79
CA VAL A 892 21.24 -32.07 -30.74
C VAL A 892 21.90 -32.90 -31.81
N GLN A 893 22.27 -34.12 -31.46
CA GLN A 893 22.72 -35.14 -32.38
C GLN A 893 21.71 -36.29 -32.33
N ASN A 894 21.18 -36.67 -33.49
CA ASN A 894 20.34 -37.86 -33.61
C ASN A 894 21.15 -39.04 -34.18
N ASP A 895 20.78 -40.27 -33.83
CA ASP A 895 21.44 -41.51 -34.29
C ASP A 895 20.41 -42.61 -34.57
N HIS A 896 20.68 -43.49 -35.54
CA HIS A 896 19.81 -44.60 -35.90
C HIS A 896 19.84 -45.69 -34.83
N ARG A 897 18.66 -46.23 -34.45
CA ARG A 897 18.53 -47.21 -33.37
C ARG A 897 18.22 -48.60 -33.91
N GLY A 898 19.22 -49.28 -34.47
CA GLY A 898 19.10 -50.65 -35.01
C GLY A 898 18.30 -50.78 -36.32
N SER A 899 17.67 -49.69 -36.79
CA SER A 899 17.00 -49.57 -38.09
C SER A 899 17.40 -48.24 -38.73
N GLN A 900 17.63 -48.21 -40.05
CA GLN A 900 17.97 -46.97 -40.79
C GLN A 900 16.76 -46.05 -41.05
N VAL A 901 15.57 -46.44 -40.58
CA VAL A 901 14.29 -45.82 -40.94
C VAL A 901 13.97 -44.55 -40.12
N VAL A 902 14.46 -44.44 -38.88
CA VAL A 902 14.40 -43.21 -38.06
C VAL A 902 15.65 -43.03 -37.21
N SER A 903 15.92 -41.81 -36.76
CA SER A 903 16.95 -41.53 -35.76
C SER A 903 16.38 -41.17 -34.38
N PHE A 904 17.21 -41.03 -33.36
CA PHE A 904 16.78 -40.60 -32.02
C PHE A 904 17.84 -39.69 -31.45
N THR A 905 17.45 -38.64 -30.73
CA THR A 905 18.42 -37.79 -30.04
C THR A 905 19.28 -38.64 -29.10
N LYS A 906 20.57 -38.72 -29.42
CA LYS A 906 21.60 -39.47 -28.70
C LYS A 906 22.33 -38.57 -27.71
N VAL A 907 22.63 -37.35 -28.14
CA VAL A 907 23.44 -36.39 -27.42
C VAL A 907 22.76 -35.03 -27.45
N VAL A 908 22.67 -34.40 -26.27
CA VAL A 908 22.27 -33.00 -26.09
C VAL A 908 23.46 -32.26 -25.53
N GLN A 909 23.95 -31.25 -26.24
CA GLN A 909 25.05 -30.40 -25.82
C GLN A 909 24.53 -28.97 -25.60
N VAL A 910 24.76 -28.43 -24.41
CA VAL A 910 24.34 -27.08 -24.01
C VAL A 910 25.58 -26.26 -23.70
N LYS A 911 25.73 -25.14 -24.39
CA LYS A 911 26.79 -24.15 -24.17
C LYS A 911 26.20 -22.88 -23.60
N VAL A 912 26.61 -22.50 -22.39
CA VAL A 912 26.12 -21.31 -21.68
C VAL A 912 27.14 -20.89 -20.62
N TYR A 913 27.36 -19.58 -20.42
CA TYR A 913 28.35 -19.06 -19.46
C TYR A 913 29.76 -19.65 -19.59
N GLU A 914 30.22 -19.91 -20.82
CA GLU A 914 31.50 -20.59 -21.09
C GLU A 914 31.58 -22.03 -20.53
N VAL A 915 30.46 -22.60 -20.10
CA VAL A 915 30.33 -23.99 -19.67
C VAL A 915 29.77 -24.83 -20.81
N ASP A 916 30.40 -25.97 -21.07
CA ASP A 916 29.96 -26.97 -22.04
C ASP A 916 29.41 -28.20 -21.32
N ILE A 917 28.11 -28.45 -21.48
CA ILE A 917 27.37 -29.50 -20.79
C ILE A 917 26.86 -30.51 -21.81
N VAL A 918 27.23 -31.77 -21.68
CA VAL A 918 26.81 -32.84 -22.57
C VAL A 918 26.02 -33.90 -21.80
N ILE A 919 24.77 -34.11 -22.21
CA ILE A 919 23.92 -35.21 -21.76
C ILE A 919 23.89 -36.25 -22.88
N SER A 920 24.27 -37.48 -22.56
CA SER A 920 24.32 -38.60 -23.52
C SER A 920 23.48 -39.76 -23.02
N ARG A 921 22.77 -40.43 -23.93
CA ARG A 921 22.06 -41.69 -23.68
C ARG A 921 22.95 -42.79 -23.07
N GLU A 922 24.25 -42.78 -23.37
CA GLU A 922 25.21 -43.77 -22.88
C GLU A 922 25.50 -43.64 -21.38
N ASN A 923 25.13 -42.50 -20.77
CA ASN A 923 25.41 -42.22 -19.37
C ASN A 923 24.14 -41.77 -18.60
N PRO A 924 23.13 -42.64 -18.41
CA PRO A 924 21.93 -42.30 -17.65
C PRO A 924 22.27 -41.84 -16.22
N GLY A 925 21.67 -40.74 -15.77
CA GLY A 925 21.91 -40.18 -14.44
C GLY A 925 23.23 -39.42 -14.24
N ARG A 926 24.06 -39.32 -15.29
CA ARG A 926 25.32 -38.57 -15.29
C ARG A 926 25.36 -37.58 -16.44
N VAL A 927 26.18 -36.55 -16.29
CA VAL A 927 26.39 -35.50 -17.30
C VAL A 927 27.87 -35.19 -17.44
N VAL A 928 28.32 -34.79 -18.62
CA VAL A 928 29.70 -34.30 -18.81
C VAL A 928 29.67 -32.78 -18.72
N VAL A 929 30.47 -32.18 -17.84
CA VAL A 929 30.62 -30.73 -17.70
C VAL A 929 32.09 -30.38 -17.93
N ASN A 930 32.37 -29.56 -18.94
CA ASN A 930 33.73 -29.18 -19.34
C ASN A 930 34.67 -30.40 -19.48
N SER A 931 34.20 -31.44 -20.18
CA SER A 931 34.91 -32.72 -20.40
C SER A 931 35.06 -33.64 -19.18
N VAL A 932 34.45 -33.31 -18.03
CA VAL A 932 34.47 -34.16 -16.82
C VAL A 932 33.11 -34.81 -16.61
N LEU A 933 33.06 -36.12 -16.39
CA LEU A 933 31.83 -36.87 -16.11
C LEU A 933 31.42 -36.71 -14.63
N ILE A 934 30.18 -36.25 -14.38
CA ILE A 934 29.66 -35.89 -13.05
C ILE A 934 28.33 -36.61 -12.78
N ASN A 935 28.11 -37.05 -11.54
CA ASN A 935 26.83 -37.58 -11.06
C ASN A 935 25.87 -36.44 -10.71
N LEU A 936 24.57 -36.61 -11.01
CA LEU A 936 23.56 -35.64 -10.62
C LEU A 936 23.13 -35.80 -9.15
N PRO A 937 22.80 -34.70 -8.43
CA PRO A 937 22.74 -33.30 -8.90
C PRO A 937 24.11 -32.59 -8.91
N TYR A 938 24.22 -31.56 -9.74
CA TYR A 938 25.39 -30.68 -9.84
C TYR A 938 24.95 -29.21 -9.95
N SER A 939 25.72 -28.29 -9.36
CA SER A 939 25.51 -26.84 -9.53
C SER A 939 26.86 -26.14 -9.59
N THR A 940 26.96 -25.07 -10.39
CA THR A 940 28.16 -24.24 -10.46
C THR A 940 28.36 -23.45 -9.16
N ASN A 941 29.60 -23.05 -8.86
CA ASN A 941 29.92 -22.33 -7.63
C ASN A 941 29.16 -21.00 -7.48
N ASP A 942 28.90 -20.33 -8.59
CA ASP A 942 28.10 -19.10 -8.67
C ASP A 942 26.59 -19.35 -8.71
N ARG A 943 26.16 -20.62 -8.70
CA ARG A 943 24.78 -21.10 -8.76
C ARG A 943 24.00 -20.65 -9.99
N LYS A 944 24.66 -20.16 -11.04
CA LYS A 944 24.00 -19.77 -12.30
C LYS A 944 23.46 -20.95 -13.08
N ILE A 945 24.03 -22.14 -12.90
CA ILE A 945 23.59 -23.37 -13.55
C ILE A 945 23.30 -24.42 -12.48
N SER A 946 22.12 -25.03 -12.58
CA SER A 946 21.73 -26.19 -11.78
C SER A 946 21.37 -27.34 -12.70
N ILE A 947 21.95 -28.51 -12.46
CA ILE A 947 21.71 -29.73 -13.23
C ILE A 947 21.22 -30.80 -12.27
N TYR A 948 20.03 -31.32 -12.51
CA TYR A 948 19.40 -32.26 -11.59
C TYR A 948 18.49 -33.23 -12.34
N ARG A 949 18.09 -34.29 -11.66
CA ARG A 949 17.15 -35.27 -12.21
C ARG A 949 15.72 -34.84 -11.89
N ARG A 950 14.89 -34.66 -12.92
CA ARG A 950 13.46 -34.35 -12.81
C ARG A 950 12.66 -35.54 -13.32
N GLY A 951 12.25 -36.42 -12.40
CA GLY A 951 11.64 -37.70 -12.76
C GLY A 951 12.60 -38.61 -13.53
N GLN A 952 12.32 -38.83 -14.82
CA GLN A 952 13.16 -39.61 -15.74
C GLN A 952 14.00 -38.72 -16.67
N GLU A 953 14.00 -37.39 -16.49
CA GLU A 953 14.76 -36.45 -17.30
C GLU A 953 15.96 -35.88 -16.52
N ALA A 954 17.05 -35.57 -17.24
CA ALA A 954 18.04 -34.61 -16.76
C ALA A 954 17.56 -33.23 -17.14
N ALA A 955 17.47 -32.32 -16.18
CA ALA A 955 17.13 -30.93 -16.39
C ALA A 955 18.34 -30.05 -16.08
N ILE A 956 18.67 -29.17 -17.02
CA ILE A 956 19.61 -28.06 -16.86
C ILE A 956 18.76 -26.80 -16.72
N GLN A 957 18.93 -26.07 -15.62
CA GLN A 957 18.23 -24.82 -15.35
C GLN A 957 19.24 -23.70 -15.11
N THR A 958 18.98 -22.54 -15.70
CA THR A 958 19.81 -21.34 -15.56
C THR A 958 19.12 -20.26 -14.73
N ASP A 959 19.90 -19.32 -14.19
CA ASP A 959 19.42 -18.15 -13.45
C ASP A 959 18.57 -17.18 -14.27
N PHE A 960 18.78 -17.11 -15.58
CA PHE A 960 17.96 -16.29 -16.48
C PHE A 960 16.70 -16.99 -17.00
N GLY A 961 16.42 -18.23 -16.56
CA GLY A 961 15.16 -18.93 -16.83
C GLY A 961 15.16 -19.90 -18.02
N LEU A 962 16.28 -20.12 -18.71
CA LEU A 962 16.40 -21.21 -19.68
C LEU A 962 16.39 -22.55 -18.97
N THR A 963 15.56 -23.48 -19.44
CA THR A 963 15.54 -24.88 -19.01
C THR A 963 15.69 -25.81 -20.21
N VAL A 964 16.65 -26.74 -20.14
CA VAL A 964 16.82 -27.81 -21.14
C VAL A 964 16.63 -29.14 -20.43
N ALA A 965 15.71 -29.98 -20.92
CA ALA A 965 15.50 -31.30 -20.35
C ALA A 965 15.57 -32.41 -21.41
N PHE A 966 16.24 -33.51 -21.06
CA PHE A 966 16.42 -34.68 -21.91
C PHE A 966 16.15 -35.97 -21.13
N ASP A 967 15.36 -36.86 -21.70
CA ASP A 967 14.89 -38.09 -21.04
C ASP A 967 15.86 -39.30 -21.18
N TRP A 968 17.00 -39.15 -21.87
CA TRP A 968 17.89 -40.25 -22.26
C TRP A 968 17.30 -41.27 -23.25
N GLN A 969 16.02 -41.17 -23.64
CA GLN A 969 15.40 -42.09 -24.60
C GLN A 969 15.22 -41.47 -25.99
N GLY A 970 15.05 -40.15 -26.08
CA GLY A 970 14.92 -39.43 -27.35
C GLY A 970 13.98 -38.23 -27.31
N ARG A 971 13.50 -37.80 -26.14
CA ARG A 971 12.73 -36.56 -25.97
C ARG A 971 13.61 -35.47 -25.39
N ILE A 972 13.67 -34.34 -26.09
CA ILE A 972 14.28 -33.10 -25.61
C ILE A 972 13.21 -32.00 -25.53
N THR A 973 13.31 -31.19 -24.48
CA THR A 973 12.55 -29.94 -24.38
C THR A 973 13.49 -28.79 -24.07
N VAL A 974 13.25 -27.65 -24.71
CA VAL A 974 13.90 -26.38 -24.39
C VAL A 974 12.80 -25.38 -24.06
N THR A 975 12.86 -24.83 -22.85
CA THR A 975 11.96 -23.80 -22.36
C THR A 975 12.75 -22.50 -22.20
N ALA A 976 12.29 -21.44 -22.85
CA ALA A 976 12.92 -20.12 -22.84
C ALA A 976 11.93 -19.04 -22.38
N PRO A 977 12.39 -17.99 -21.67
CA PRO A 977 11.52 -16.90 -21.23
C PRO A 977 11.15 -15.98 -22.40
N SER A 978 9.96 -15.36 -22.33
CA SER A 978 9.43 -14.43 -23.33
C SER A 978 10.32 -13.23 -23.64
N THR A 979 11.34 -12.96 -22.81
CA THR A 979 12.37 -11.95 -23.08
C THR A 979 13.28 -12.30 -24.27
N TYR A 980 13.34 -13.57 -24.67
CA TYR A 980 14.08 -14.03 -25.84
C TYR A 980 13.24 -14.06 -27.13
N ALA A 981 11.95 -13.72 -27.05
CA ALA A 981 11.03 -13.77 -28.18
C ALA A 981 11.55 -12.96 -29.38
N GLY A 982 11.62 -13.59 -30.55
CA GLY A 982 12.16 -13.01 -31.78
C GLY A 982 13.69 -12.89 -31.85
N ALA A 983 14.42 -13.19 -30.77
CA ALA A 983 15.89 -13.18 -30.75
C ALA A 983 16.52 -14.57 -30.90
N MET A 984 15.70 -15.62 -30.84
CA MET A 984 16.13 -17.01 -30.93
C MET A 984 16.16 -17.52 -32.38
N CYS A 985 16.91 -18.60 -32.62
CA CYS A 985 16.82 -19.35 -33.86
C CYS A 985 17.30 -20.81 -33.71
N GLY A 986 17.06 -21.63 -34.72
CA GLY A 986 17.38 -23.05 -34.76
C GLY A 986 16.18 -23.86 -35.28
N LEU A 987 16.23 -25.18 -35.12
CA LEU A 987 15.09 -26.05 -35.40
C LEU A 987 13.84 -25.69 -34.59
N CYS A 988 14.00 -25.04 -33.44
CA CYS A 988 12.91 -24.59 -32.58
C CYS A 988 12.18 -23.31 -33.03
N GLY A 989 12.58 -22.70 -34.15
CA GLY A 989 11.97 -21.44 -34.60
C GLY A 989 12.52 -20.21 -33.87
N ASN A 990 11.81 -19.09 -33.96
CA ASN A 990 12.27 -17.78 -33.47
C ASN A 990 11.53 -17.27 -32.22
N PHE A 991 10.45 -17.96 -31.81
CA PHE A 991 9.65 -17.66 -30.62
C PHE A 991 9.01 -16.26 -30.65
N ASN A 992 8.50 -15.80 -31.79
CA ASN A 992 7.88 -14.48 -31.91
C ASN A 992 6.34 -14.51 -31.84
N GLY A 993 5.75 -15.71 -31.76
CA GLY A 993 4.30 -15.94 -31.73
C GLY A 993 3.66 -16.21 -33.10
N ASP A 994 4.43 -16.19 -34.19
CA ASP A 994 3.96 -16.42 -35.55
C ASP A 994 4.31 -17.83 -36.05
N LYS A 995 3.31 -18.72 -36.12
CA LYS A 995 3.49 -20.08 -36.68
C LYS A 995 3.89 -20.10 -38.16
N GLY A 996 3.73 -18.99 -38.88
CA GLY A 996 3.98 -18.86 -40.31
C GLY A 996 5.46 -18.82 -40.69
N ASP A 997 6.33 -18.38 -39.79
CA ASP A 997 7.76 -18.15 -40.07
C ASP A 997 8.71 -19.14 -39.36
N GLU A 998 8.17 -20.11 -38.61
CA GLU A 998 8.96 -21.05 -37.80
C GLU A 998 9.91 -21.94 -38.61
N LEU A 999 9.71 -22.05 -39.93
CA LEU A 999 10.61 -22.75 -40.86
C LEU A 999 11.64 -21.82 -41.52
N THR A 1000 12.03 -20.73 -40.84
CA THR A 1000 13.06 -19.80 -41.32
C THR A 1000 14.45 -20.44 -41.27
N THR A 1001 15.11 -20.48 -42.42
CA THR A 1001 16.46 -21.05 -42.56
C THR A 1001 17.51 -20.20 -41.85
N ARG A 1002 18.72 -20.75 -41.66
CA ARG A 1002 19.87 -19.99 -41.14
C ARG A 1002 20.20 -18.72 -41.95
N GLY A 1003 19.83 -18.67 -43.23
CA GLY A 1003 20.00 -17.50 -44.11
C GLY A 1003 18.92 -16.42 -43.95
N GLY A 1004 17.91 -16.63 -43.09
CA GLY A 1004 16.83 -15.67 -42.83
C GLY A 1004 15.65 -15.75 -43.81
N THR A 1005 15.61 -16.73 -44.71
CA THR A 1005 14.49 -16.95 -45.64
C THR A 1005 13.63 -18.14 -45.21
N LEU A 1006 12.31 -18.06 -45.44
CA LEU A 1006 11.38 -19.15 -45.18
C LEU A 1006 11.68 -20.35 -46.09
N ALA A 1007 11.86 -21.54 -45.51
CA ALA A 1007 12.12 -22.75 -46.27
C ALA A 1007 10.87 -23.24 -47.02
N PRO A 1008 11.02 -23.88 -48.19
CA PRO A 1008 9.89 -24.44 -48.94
C PRO A 1008 9.30 -25.71 -48.30
N ASN A 1009 10.07 -26.42 -47.46
CA ASN A 1009 9.65 -27.62 -46.76
C ASN A 1009 10.54 -27.90 -45.52
N PRO A 1010 10.08 -28.78 -44.59
CA PRO A 1010 10.84 -29.13 -43.38
C PRO A 1010 12.24 -29.71 -43.63
N THR A 1011 12.44 -30.44 -44.73
CA THR A 1011 13.76 -31.01 -45.07
C THR A 1011 14.78 -29.92 -45.39
N ALA A 1012 14.43 -28.97 -46.27
CA ALA A 1012 15.27 -27.83 -46.59
C ALA A 1012 15.53 -26.93 -45.37
N PHE A 1013 14.52 -26.79 -44.51
CA PHE A 1013 14.66 -26.09 -43.23
C PHE A 1013 15.70 -26.76 -42.33
N GLY A 1014 15.55 -28.06 -42.04
CA GLY A 1014 16.45 -28.75 -41.11
C GLY A 1014 17.90 -28.85 -41.62
N GLN A 1015 18.07 -29.07 -42.93
CA GLN A 1015 19.40 -29.04 -43.58
C GLN A 1015 20.13 -27.71 -43.37
N SER A 1016 19.40 -26.58 -43.39
CA SER A 1016 19.98 -25.25 -43.19
C SER A 1016 20.52 -25.03 -41.76
N TRP A 1017 20.05 -25.81 -40.78
CA TRP A 1017 20.44 -25.70 -39.38
C TRP A 1017 21.54 -26.67 -38.93
N LYS A 1018 22.10 -27.44 -39.88
CA LYS A 1018 23.26 -28.31 -39.65
C LYS A 1018 24.47 -27.52 -39.15
N VAL A 1019 25.12 -28.04 -38.11
CA VAL A 1019 26.31 -27.43 -37.50
C VAL A 1019 27.57 -28.16 -37.96
N LYS A 1020 27.56 -29.49 -38.00
CA LYS A 1020 28.71 -30.30 -38.37
C LYS A 1020 28.30 -31.69 -38.84
N ASP A 1021 29.00 -32.22 -39.84
CA ASP A 1021 28.96 -33.64 -40.20
C ASP A 1021 29.71 -34.49 -39.16
N ILE A 1022 29.05 -35.54 -38.69
CA ILE A 1022 29.59 -36.54 -37.77
C ILE A 1022 29.66 -37.90 -38.48
N PRO A 1023 30.55 -38.83 -38.05
CA PRO A 1023 30.66 -40.13 -38.69
C PRO A 1023 29.31 -40.85 -38.74
N GLY A 1024 28.86 -41.24 -39.95
CA GLY A 1024 27.56 -41.87 -40.16
C GLY A 1024 26.39 -40.89 -40.38
N CYS A 1025 26.64 -39.59 -40.58
CA CYS A 1025 25.57 -38.65 -40.88
C CYS A 1025 24.89 -38.94 -42.23
N VAL A 1026 23.56 -39.01 -42.20
CA VAL A 1026 22.68 -39.16 -43.36
C VAL A 1026 21.50 -38.20 -43.22
N GLU A 1027 21.10 -37.55 -44.32
CA GLU A 1027 19.92 -36.70 -44.44
C GLU A 1027 18.97 -37.39 -45.44
N VAL A 1028 18.18 -38.37 -44.96
CA VAL A 1028 17.37 -39.26 -45.80
C VAL A 1028 16.00 -38.64 -46.11
N ALA A 1029 15.46 -38.94 -47.31
CA ALA A 1029 14.07 -38.70 -47.65
C ALA A 1029 13.18 -39.86 -47.16
N LYS A 1030 12.13 -39.52 -46.41
CA LYS A 1030 11.06 -40.36 -45.83
C LYS A 1030 10.95 -41.79 -46.40
N ASP A 1031 10.97 -42.79 -45.52
CA ASP A 1031 10.22 -44.02 -45.77
C ASP A 1031 8.72 -43.71 -45.62
N GLU A 1032 7.98 -43.81 -46.73
CA GLU A 1032 6.54 -43.57 -46.73
C GLU A 1032 5.79 -44.82 -46.25
N CYS A 1033 5.01 -44.65 -45.18
CA CYS A 1033 3.97 -45.60 -44.83
C CYS A 1033 2.90 -45.60 -45.94
N THR A 1034 2.88 -46.64 -46.77
CA THR A 1034 1.97 -46.74 -47.92
C THR A 1034 0.49 -46.90 -47.54
N ASP A 1035 0.17 -47.22 -46.28
CA ASP A 1035 -1.21 -47.48 -45.81
C ASP A 1035 -1.64 -46.59 -44.62
N LEU A 1036 -1.03 -45.40 -44.50
CA LEU A 1036 -1.19 -44.52 -43.32
C LEU A 1036 -2.66 -44.20 -43.03
N ALA A 1037 -3.43 -43.90 -44.07
CA ALA A 1037 -4.83 -43.51 -43.93
C ALA A 1037 -5.74 -44.67 -43.47
N ALA A 1038 -5.38 -45.93 -43.72
CA ALA A 1038 -6.12 -47.07 -43.20
C ALA A 1038 -5.71 -47.39 -41.76
N VAL A 1039 -4.40 -47.32 -41.45
CA VAL A 1039 -3.88 -47.49 -40.09
C VAL A 1039 -4.47 -46.43 -39.15
N GLU A 1040 -4.53 -45.17 -39.58
CA GLU A 1040 -5.14 -44.08 -38.81
C GLU A 1040 -6.61 -44.36 -38.48
N ARG A 1041 -7.42 -44.72 -39.48
CA ARG A 1041 -8.84 -45.06 -39.29
C ARG A 1041 -9.03 -46.21 -38.31
N ARG A 1042 -8.17 -47.23 -38.37
CA ARG A 1042 -8.21 -48.37 -37.45
C ARG A 1042 -7.85 -47.95 -36.03
N GLN A 1043 -6.73 -47.26 -35.85
CA GLN A 1043 -6.25 -46.84 -34.54
C GLN A 1043 -7.21 -45.85 -33.84
N ARG A 1044 -7.85 -44.96 -34.59
CA ARG A 1044 -8.82 -43.99 -34.06
C ARG A 1044 -10.05 -44.65 -33.42
N GLY A 1045 -10.43 -45.85 -33.90
CA GLY A 1045 -11.55 -46.62 -33.37
C GLY A 1045 -11.20 -47.58 -32.22
N MET A 1046 -9.94 -47.61 -31.78
CA MET A 1046 -9.46 -48.52 -30.72
C MET A 1046 -9.25 -47.78 -29.40
N ASN A 1047 -9.61 -48.40 -28.27
CA ASN A 1047 -9.33 -47.85 -26.94
C ASN A 1047 -7.97 -48.34 -26.37
N GLY A 1048 -7.04 -48.70 -27.25
CA GLY A 1048 -5.70 -49.21 -26.94
C GLY A 1048 -4.69 -48.79 -28.01
N GLU A 1049 -3.40 -49.12 -27.81
CA GLU A 1049 -2.31 -48.67 -28.69
C GLU A 1049 -2.32 -47.14 -28.85
N CYS A 1050 -2.39 -46.59 -30.08
CA CYS A 1050 -2.39 -45.14 -30.28
C CYS A 1050 -3.74 -44.49 -29.92
N GLY A 1051 -4.85 -45.22 -30.08
CA GLY A 1051 -6.18 -44.69 -29.81
C GLY A 1051 -6.45 -44.35 -28.34
N ILE A 1052 -5.66 -44.90 -27.40
CA ILE A 1052 -5.71 -44.53 -25.97
C ILE A 1052 -5.52 -43.03 -25.72
N LEU A 1053 -4.83 -42.33 -26.64
CA LEU A 1053 -4.60 -40.89 -26.56
C LEU A 1053 -5.87 -40.08 -26.77
N LEU A 1054 -6.84 -40.62 -27.53
CA LEU A 1054 -8.11 -39.97 -27.87
C LEU A 1054 -9.28 -40.42 -26.99
N ASP A 1055 -9.11 -41.46 -26.17
CA ASP A 1055 -10.19 -42.02 -25.33
C ASP A 1055 -10.64 -41.01 -24.25
N LYS A 1056 -11.84 -40.46 -24.44
CA LYS A 1056 -12.47 -39.47 -23.54
C LYS A 1056 -12.80 -40.04 -22.15
N SER A 1057 -12.90 -41.37 -22.02
CA SER A 1057 -13.07 -42.09 -20.76
C SER A 1057 -11.76 -42.68 -20.23
N GLY A 1058 -10.68 -42.53 -21.00
CA GLY A 1058 -9.39 -43.16 -20.76
C GLY A 1058 -8.53 -42.47 -19.69
N PRO A 1059 -7.27 -42.90 -19.57
CA PRO A 1059 -6.36 -42.43 -18.54
C PRO A 1059 -5.91 -40.97 -18.71
N PHE A 1060 -6.10 -40.39 -19.90
CA PHE A 1060 -5.72 -39.02 -20.23
C PHE A 1060 -6.90 -38.04 -20.33
N ARG A 1061 -8.11 -38.45 -19.92
CA ARG A 1061 -9.35 -37.65 -20.08
C ARG A 1061 -9.26 -36.21 -19.57
N GLU A 1062 -8.60 -35.99 -18.43
CA GLU A 1062 -8.45 -34.65 -17.85
C GLU A 1062 -7.50 -33.77 -18.70
N CYS A 1063 -6.57 -34.40 -19.42
CA CYS A 1063 -5.54 -33.74 -20.20
C CYS A 1063 -6.05 -33.16 -21.51
N HIS A 1064 -7.09 -33.73 -22.12
CA HIS A 1064 -7.67 -33.27 -23.41
C HIS A 1064 -8.10 -31.79 -23.38
N SER A 1065 -8.41 -31.25 -22.20
CA SER A 1065 -8.77 -29.84 -22.02
C SER A 1065 -7.57 -28.87 -22.00
N LYS A 1066 -6.34 -29.39 -21.89
CA LYS A 1066 -5.11 -28.63 -21.71
C LYS A 1066 -4.07 -28.90 -22.80
N VAL A 1067 -3.99 -30.13 -23.29
CA VAL A 1067 -3.09 -30.57 -24.35
C VAL A 1067 -3.92 -31.27 -25.41
N ASP A 1068 -3.83 -30.82 -26.66
CA ASP A 1068 -4.54 -31.42 -27.78
C ASP A 1068 -3.93 -32.80 -28.11
N PRO A 1069 -4.67 -33.90 -27.95
CA PRO A 1069 -4.16 -35.24 -28.25
C PRO A 1069 -4.00 -35.52 -29.73
N GLU A 1070 -4.65 -34.75 -30.63
CA GLU A 1070 -4.80 -35.11 -32.03
C GLU A 1070 -3.45 -35.27 -32.74
N GLY A 1071 -2.54 -34.31 -32.57
CA GLY A 1071 -1.25 -34.43 -33.22
C GLY A 1071 -0.36 -35.51 -32.58
N TYR A 1072 -0.45 -35.76 -31.27
CA TYR A 1072 0.27 -36.89 -30.66
C TYR A 1072 -0.27 -38.24 -31.14
N PHE A 1073 -1.57 -38.31 -31.43
CA PHE A 1073 -2.20 -39.46 -32.06
C PHE A 1073 -1.69 -39.66 -33.48
N GLN A 1074 -1.59 -38.59 -34.29
CA GLN A 1074 -1.03 -38.67 -35.64
C GLN A 1074 0.43 -39.13 -35.63
N ASP A 1075 1.26 -38.57 -34.75
CA ASP A 1075 2.65 -38.98 -34.55
C ASP A 1075 2.72 -40.49 -34.18
N CYS A 1076 1.86 -40.93 -33.25
CA CYS A 1076 1.76 -42.33 -32.86
C CYS A 1076 1.37 -43.26 -34.02
N VAL A 1077 0.37 -42.87 -34.81
CA VAL A 1077 -0.11 -43.65 -35.96
C VAL A 1077 0.95 -43.76 -37.05
N TYR A 1078 1.67 -42.67 -37.31
CA TYR A 1078 2.76 -42.64 -38.28
C TYR A 1078 3.84 -43.66 -37.89
N ASP A 1079 4.36 -43.56 -36.67
CA ASP A 1079 5.38 -44.48 -36.16
C ASP A 1079 4.84 -45.92 -36.02
N TYR A 1080 3.57 -46.09 -35.62
CA TYR A 1080 2.93 -47.40 -35.62
C TYR A 1080 3.01 -48.05 -37.00
N CYS A 1081 2.74 -47.29 -38.05
CA CYS A 1081 2.77 -47.83 -39.41
C CYS A 1081 4.20 -48.16 -39.85
N VAL A 1082 5.13 -47.22 -39.65
CA VAL A 1082 6.54 -47.37 -40.04
C VAL A 1082 7.18 -48.56 -39.32
N PHE A 1083 6.92 -48.73 -38.02
CA PHE A 1083 7.47 -49.79 -37.18
C PHE A 1083 6.57 -51.02 -37.06
N LYS A 1084 5.54 -51.15 -37.91
CA LYS A 1084 4.63 -52.31 -37.94
C LYS A 1084 4.07 -52.69 -36.56
N GLY A 1085 3.73 -51.70 -35.75
CA GLY A 1085 3.10 -51.87 -34.45
C GLY A 1085 4.03 -52.29 -33.30
N GLN A 1086 5.35 -52.07 -33.40
CA GLN A 1086 6.26 -52.36 -32.30
C GLN A 1086 5.87 -51.64 -31.00
N GLN A 1087 5.51 -52.41 -29.97
CA GLN A 1087 5.02 -51.91 -28.70
C GLN A 1087 6.02 -50.95 -28.01
N ALA A 1088 7.33 -51.16 -28.15
CA ALA A 1088 8.34 -50.29 -27.55
C ALA A 1088 8.26 -48.84 -28.07
N VAL A 1089 8.01 -48.67 -29.38
CA VAL A 1089 7.89 -47.36 -30.05
C VAL A 1089 6.59 -46.67 -29.64
N ILE A 1090 5.46 -47.39 -29.70
CA ILE A 1090 4.15 -46.88 -29.28
C ILE A 1090 4.19 -46.41 -27.81
N CYS A 1091 4.81 -47.19 -26.92
CA CYS A 1091 4.95 -46.82 -25.51
C CYS A 1091 5.77 -45.54 -25.30
N GLN A 1092 6.75 -45.26 -26.15
CA GLN A 1092 7.56 -44.04 -26.07
C GLN A 1092 6.75 -42.81 -26.48
N LEU A 1093 5.92 -42.93 -27.52
CA LEU A 1093 5.04 -41.84 -27.98
C LEU A 1093 3.94 -41.53 -26.96
N ILE A 1094 3.31 -42.56 -26.38
CA ILE A 1094 2.34 -42.38 -25.29
C ILE A 1094 3.01 -41.76 -24.06
N THR A 1095 4.27 -42.12 -23.76
CA THR A 1095 5.03 -41.48 -22.67
C THR A 1095 5.25 -40.00 -22.95
N SER A 1096 5.46 -39.61 -24.20
CA SER A 1096 5.62 -38.20 -24.59
C SER A 1096 4.33 -37.40 -24.35
N TYR A 1097 3.17 -37.95 -24.69
CA TYR A 1097 1.90 -37.29 -24.37
C TYR A 1097 1.66 -37.24 -22.86
N ALA A 1098 1.92 -38.34 -22.13
CA ALA A 1098 1.80 -38.38 -20.68
C ALA A 1098 2.69 -37.33 -19.99
N ALA A 1099 3.93 -37.15 -20.45
CA ALA A 1099 4.85 -36.14 -19.94
C ALA A 1099 4.38 -34.72 -20.24
N ALA A 1100 3.78 -34.46 -21.42
CA ALA A 1100 3.16 -33.18 -21.73
C ALA A 1100 1.96 -32.86 -20.81
N CYS A 1101 1.11 -33.86 -20.54
CA CYS A 1101 0.00 -33.74 -19.59
C CYS A 1101 0.47 -33.44 -18.16
N GLN A 1102 1.52 -34.12 -17.71
CA GLN A 1102 2.11 -33.90 -16.39
C GLN A 1102 2.74 -32.51 -16.29
N ALA A 1103 3.42 -32.04 -17.34
CA ALA A 1103 3.94 -30.68 -17.41
C ALA A 1103 2.84 -29.61 -17.39
N ALA A 1104 1.66 -29.91 -17.92
CA ALA A 1104 0.47 -29.06 -17.83
C ALA A 1104 -0.24 -29.11 -16.45
N GLY A 1105 0.31 -29.85 -15.47
CA GLY A 1105 -0.23 -29.94 -14.11
C GLY A 1105 -1.51 -30.77 -14.00
N VAL A 1106 -1.76 -31.66 -14.97
CA VAL A 1106 -3.00 -32.44 -15.04
C VAL A 1106 -2.81 -33.84 -14.44
N THR A 1107 -3.81 -34.31 -13.68
CA THR A 1107 -3.84 -35.67 -13.18
C THR A 1107 -4.00 -36.67 -14.34
N ILE A 1108 -3.03 -37.58 -14.46
CA ILE A 1108 -3.12 -38.73 -15.36
C ILE A 1108 -3.42 -40.00 -14.54
N TYR A 1109 -4.25 -40.88 -15.08
CA TYR A 1109 -4.56 -42.16 -14.44
C TYR A 1109 -3.63 -43.26 -14.97
N ALA A 1110 -3.63 -44.41 -14.30
CA ALA A 1110 -2.78 -45.53 -14.70
C ALA A 1110 -3.07 -45.98 -16.14
N TRP A 1111 -2.10 -45.78 -17.04
CA TRP A 1111 -2.17 -46.20 -18.44
C TRP A 1111 -1.21 -47.34 -18.77
N ARG A 1112 -0.18 -47.54 -17.94
CA ARG A 1112 0.74 -48.68 -18.03
C ARG A 1112 0.18 -49.85 -17.25
N THR A 1113 0.16 -51.03 -17.87
CA THR A 1113 -0.29 -52.28 -17.25
C THR A 1113 0.82 -53.34 -17.34
N ASN A 1114 0.61 -54.51 -16.73
CA ASN A 1114 1.57 -55.61 -16.84
C ASN A 1114 1.68 -56.16 -18.28
N SER A 1115 0.64 -56.02 -19.09
CA SER A 1115 0.58 -56.46 -20.49
C SER A 1115 0.92 -55.34 -21.49
N PHE A 1116 0.70 -54.06 -21.14
CA PHE A 1116 0.88 -52.91 -22.02
C PHE A 1116 1.84 -51.88 -21.40
N CYS A 1117 2.94 -51.61 -22.08
CA CYS A 1117 4.00 -50.69 -21.64
C CYS A 1117 4.58 -50.96 -20.23
N SER A 1118 4.77 -52.24 -19.88
CA SER A 1118 5.32 -52.64 -18.58
C SER A 1118 6.80 -52.26 -18.41
N LYS A 1119 7.15 -51.78 -17.21
CA LYS A 1119 8.53 -51.33 -16.87
C LYS A 1119 9.58 -52.43 -17.03
N TRP A 1120 9.21 -53.70 -16.84
CA TRP A 1120 10.12 -54.85 -16.88
C TRP A 1120 10.47 -55.31 -18.30
N LYS A 1121 9.57 -55.17 -19.27
CA LYS A 1121 9.86 -55.51 -20.68
C LYS A 1121 10.67 -54.43 -21.39
N GLN A 1122 10.52 -53.15 -21.04
CA GLN A 1122 11.26 -52.06 -21.71
C GLN A 1122 12.78 -52.12 -21.49
N LEU A 1123 13.29 -52.79 -20.44
CA LEU A 1123 14.73 -52.99 -20.23
C LEU A 1123 15.27 -54.27 -20.89
N TRP A 1124 14.40 -55.22 -21.26
CA TRP A 1124 14.79 -56.55 -21.77
C TRP A 1124 14.78 -56.64 -23.31
N THR A 1125 13.81 -56.02 -24.00
CA THR A 1125 13.71 -56.12 -25.48
C THR A 1125 14.69 -55.25 -26.26
N ILE A 1126 15.51 -54.43 -25.59
CA ILE A 1126 16.53 -53.58 -26.26
C ILE A 1126 17.89 -54.29 -26.33
N PHE A 1127 18.10 -55.37 -25.58
CA PHE A 1127 19.44 -55.96 -25.45
C PHE A 1127 19.68 -57.29 -26.19
N TRP A 1128 18.67 -58.05 -26.58
CA TRP A 1128 18.88 -59.31 -27.32
C TRP A 1128 17.66 -59.67 -28.18
N ASP A 1129 17.79 -59.50 -29.49
CA ASP A 1129 17.07 -60.32 -30.48
C ASP A 1129 17.86 -60.33 -31.80
N GLU A 1130 19.07 -60.90 -31.74
CA GLU A 1130 19.73 -61.55 -32.88
C GLU A 1130 20.14 -62.96 -32.43
N SER A 1131 19.24 -63.91 -32.64
CA SER A 1131 19.56 -65.32 -32.90
C SER A 1131 18.48 -65.95 -33.76
#